data_AF-A0A6L4BBX5-F1
#
_entry.id   AF-A0A6L4BBX5-F1
#
_cell.length_a   1.000
_cell.length_b   1.000
_cell.length_c   1.000
_cell.angle_alpha   90.00
_cell.angle_beta   90.00
_cell.angle_gamma   90.00
#
_symmetry.space_group_name_H-M   'P 1'
#
loop_
_entity.id
_entity.type
_entity.pdbx_description
1 polymer ?
#
loop_
_entity_poly.entity_id
_entity_poly.type
_entity_poly.pdbx_seq_one_letter_code
_entity_poly.pdbx_strand_id
1 'polypeptide(L)'
;MLDALFRELFDAPPNAWQRAAYVSFVSGALPPFIKVPTAGGKTAVLAIFLAALATQAQAGAVTLPRRLVLVVNRRALVDQASALAERLSGIIKDRVIPDLSDALARLSSRGTPLAVSTLRGALADNGDWSLDPATSALILGTPDMIGSRLLFRGYGLGRSRAATHAGLLGIDTLIVHDEAHLAPAFSGVLREIEQLARPSAVAVGRPPLQVIEMTATLPPQADHSRALVGAVADDPILAQRMGAPKWLTLHAIPLTASKGKPASLVVQALAEHALTYAEASRAVVLFVSRPDDAARIAERLVKGGVPTERIALLTGTLRAWEREQLTRSDAFQRFSPERTDETGPTAYFICTSAGEVGLDIDADVGLMDLVTLDRFIQRAGRVNRRGLGIGELVLFHAGGAEWGEPLQALCTRTLSLLEELDAQTAGHDVSPLSLSRLTDDPRYVEAVPPPPPRRSLEPAILTQWAMTSLRLDALRVPAPDFFLHGLDDEDREVELVWRDLPSDLARLADWFEAWPVLRQERARLPIYQARSLVEALWQRAQGVKNALPAFAVLDGQGRLIDDSVFSTQDALRAIERRIQPGRTLVIRPDLGGLAVTGLPDAEQAAVVADVSAEGRGQVFTVRFRADITEGETTWSYEDASAADLGGLVARCAPGHKVVFVEEVTLPAADLVDEDAVVTRAVKVWLQAREIDGPDAGDPASLGRCDRLLSVHLDLARWAAQRLTQALGLGAPVAEAVEAGAGVHDLGKRDTRWQTALGNPDPAVPLAKSRRTAFDTQLNDGYRHELGSVIRLGDQLSPLARHLVAAHHGWARPSFTDKAREKPGASPEADQIAKAFTRLNAQYGLWGLAYLEALVKSADVLAELDAEALIPSLDTTKPAEPVTPSAIESGPEGVVDIPADPRNFGEYLAAFGLLSLLEPAHPALKAHWTPTGFRLIGVDDAAVLDALDCLLSFETHLDHTALRPALAAEKFPPVLLHFAGARPPILINNWLRPDFEKGSNWKLSAGQTEAVNILRGLQEAARKLRPSLTGATDLLQIGTTMKERFRFDAGTSWSALDAGFTLNEDDRFSTVRVFLELLSILGLQFAFAPPADQEPFRYSTWTAPLPIGLCLLAAKGLLPVADQHLIPRRVPSGQMKDIFTSEITLAHEVRPCLPKYLIV
;
A
#
# COMPACT_ATOMS: atom_id res chain seq x y z
N MET A 1 -11.44 -20.02 30.44
CA MET A 1 -10.81 -18.75 30.01
C MET A 1 -11.78 -17.83 29.28
N LEU A 2 -12.34 -18.23 28.12
CA LEU A 2 -13.30 -17.43 27.34
C LEU A 2 -14.46 -16.85 28.18
N ASP A 3 -15.14 -17.69 28.96
CA ASP A 3 -16.26 -17.24 29.80
C ASP A 3 -15.86 -16.18 30.83
N ALA A 4 -14.66 -16.26 31.41
CA ALA A 4 -14.18 -15.27 32.37
C ALA A 4 -13.90 -13.93 31.68
N LEU A 5 -13.29 -13.97 30.50
CA LEU A 5 -12.98 -12.77 29.71
C LEU A 5 -14.25 -12.05 29.25
N PHE A 6 -15.27 -12.81 28.85
CA PHE A 6 -16.55 -12.25 28.40
C PHE A 6 -17.36 -11.62 29.54
N ARG A 7 -17.37 -12.24 30.73
CA ARG A 7 -17.99 -11.63 31.92
C ARG A 7 -17.34 -10.29 32.26
N GLU A 8 -16.02 -10.20 32.19
CA GLU A 8 -15.30 -8.96 32.48
C GLU A 8 -15.53 -7.86 31.41
N LEU A 9 -15.49 -8.23 30.13
CA LEU A 9 -15.62 -7.25 29.05
C LEU A 9 -17.04 -6.75 28.83
N PHE A 10 -18.00 -7.66 28.88
CA PHE A 10 -19.35 -7.47 28.36
C PHE A 10 -20.45 -7.69 29.40
N ASP A 11 -20.10 -8.08 30.63
CA ASP A 11 -21.06 -8.49 31.68
C ASP A 11 -22.07 -9.56 31.18
N ALA A 12 -21.60 -10.41 30.27
CA ALA A 12 -22.43 -11.42 29.60
C ALA A 12 -21.58 -12.64 29.21
N PRO A 13 -22.15 -13.86 29.15
CA PRO A 13 -21.46 -15.01 28.60
C PRO A 13 -21.31 -14.92 27.06
N PRO A 14 -20.32 -15.60 26.47
CA PRO A 14 -20.22 -15.71 25.01
C PRO A 14 -21.40 -16.50 24.45
N ASN A 15 -21.92 -16.04 23.32
CA ASN A 15 -23.01 -16.68 22.59
C ASN A 15 -22.52 -17.90 21.76
N ALA A 16 -23.44 -18.59 21.10
CA ALA A 16 -23.18 -19.87 20.46
C ALA A 16 -22.07 -19.80 19.40
N TRP A 17 -22.11 -18.81 18.50
CA TRP A 17 -21.12 -18.69 17.43
C TRP A 17 -19.73 -18.32 17.98
N GLN A 18 -19.68 -17.47 19.02
CA GLN A 18 -18.43 -17.10 19.69
C GLN A 18 -17.75 -18.30 20.35
N ARG A 19 -18.55 -19.20 20.96
CA ARG A 19 -18.04 -20.48 21.51
C ARG A 19 -17.56 -21.42 20.41
N ALA A 20 -18.30 -21.54 19.31
CA ALA A 20 -17.90 -22.37 18.18
C ALA A 20 -16.58 -21.87 17.55
N ALA A 21 -16.43 -20.55 17.40
CA ALA A 21 -15.22 -19.92 16.89
C ALA A 21 -14.04 -20.17 17.84
N TYR A 22 -14.24 -20.03 19.15
CA TYR A 22 -13.21 -20.37 20.14
C TYR A 22 -12.74 -21.83 20.03
N VAL A 23 -13.65 -22.80 19.93
CA VAL A 23 -13.30 -24.22 19.79
C VAL A 23 -12.49 -24.47 18.52
N SER A 24 -12.93 -23.89 17.39
CA SER A 24 -12.24 -23.98 16.11
C SER A 24 -10.83 -23.35 16.16
N PHE A 25 -10.68 -22.21 16.84
CA PHE A 25 -9.39 -21.53 16.99
C PHE A 25 -8.46 -22.35 17.88
N VAL A 26 -8.94 -22.87 19.02
CA VAL A 26 -8.16 -23.74 19.91
C VAL A 26 -7.65 -24.99 19.18
N SER A 27 -8.43 -25.56 18.26
CA SER A 27 -8.00 -26.72 17.47
C SER A 27 -7.09 -26.37 16.28
N GLY A 28 -6.85 -25.09 16.00
CA GLY A 28 -6.11 -24.62 14.82
C GLY A 28 -6.86 -24.78 13.49
N ALA A 29 -8.14 -25.18 13.51
CA ALA A 29 -8.95 -25.43 12.33
C ALA A 29 -9.76 -24.18 11.97
N LEU A 30 -9.08 -23.11 11.57
CA LEU A 30 -9.69 -21.81 11.30
C LEU A 30 -10.67 -21.88 10.10
N PRO A 31 -11.89 -21.33 10.23
CA PRO A 31 -12.85 -21.32 9.14
C PRO A 31 -12.49 -20.22 8.13
N PRO A 32 -12.61 -20.45 6.81
CA PRO A 32 -12.38 -19.41 5.81
C PRO A 32 -13.42 -18.27 5.90
N PHE A 33 -14.63 -18.56 6.42
CA PHE A 33 -15.73 -17.62 6.54
C PHE A 33 -16.41 -17.68 7.91
N ILE A 34 -16.80 -16.52 8.43
CA ILE A 34 -17.68 -16.37 9.58
C ILE A 34 -18.91 -15.56 9.14
N LYS A 35 -20.07 -16.21 8.98
CA LYS A 35 -21.35 -15.57 8.67
C LYS A 35 -22.06 -15.20 9.97
N VAL A 36 -22.09 -13.91 10.30
CA VAL A 36 -22.76 -13.40 11.50
C VAL A 36 -23.59 -12.16 11.13
N PRO A 37 -24.86 -12.08 11.57
CA PRO A 37 -25.70 -10.91 11.35
C PRO A 37 -25.07 -9.61 11.86
N THR A 38 -25.49 -8.49 11.28
CA THR A 38 -25.15 -7.16 11.81
C THR A 38 -25.60 -7.07 13.28
N ALA A 39 -24.76 -6.50 14.14
CA ALA A 39 -24.94 -6.46 15.61
C ALA A 39 -24.76 -7.80 16.37
N GLY A 40 -24.36 -8.89 15.71
CA GLY A 40 -24.07 -10.20 16.36
C GLY A 40 -22.79 -10.26 17.22
N GLY A 41 -22.21 -9.12 17.59
CA GLY A 41 -21.01 -9.06 18.44
C GLY A 41 -19.71 -9.46 17.73
N LYS A 42 -19.59 -9.19 16.41
CA LYS A 42 -18.46 -9.57 15.55
C LYS A 42 -17.07 -9.22 16.12
N THR A 43 -16.92 -8.02 16.69
CA THR A 43 -15.66 -7.52 17.26
C THR A 43 -15.16 -8.36 18.43
N ALA A 44 -16.00 -9.19 19.06
CA ALA A 44 -15.59 -10.12 20.10
C ALA A 44 -14.60 -11.19 19.59
N VAL A 45 -14.40 -11.31 18.27
CA VAL A 45 -13.33 -12.11 17.67
C VAL A 45 -11.94 -11.80 18.25
N LEU A 46 -11.68 -10.55 18.67
CA LEU A 46 -10.44 -10.16 19.35
C LEU A 46 -10.24 -10.94 20.66
N ALA A 47 -11.29 -11.00 21.49
CA ALA A 47 -11.28 -11.72 22.76
C ALA A 47 -11.23 -13.25 22.56
N ILE A 48 -11.93 -13.76 21.54
CA ILE A 48 -11.92 -15.18 21.16
C ILE A 48 -10.51 -15.63 20.77
N PHE A 49 -9.84 -14.84 19.93
CA PHE A 49 -8.46 -15.10 19.51
C PHE A 49 -7.50 -15.15 20.70
N LEU A 50 -7.49 -14.14 21.56
CA LEU A 50 -6.59 -14.10 22.71
C LEU A 50 -6.82 -15.26 23.68
N ALA A 51 -8.09 -15.58 23.97
CA ALA A 51 -8.43 -16.73 24.81
C ALA A 51 -7.98 -18.05 24.18
N ALA A 52 -8.14 -18.22 22.86
CA ALA A 52 -7.72 -19.43 22.15
C ALA A 52 -6.18 -19.57 22.09
N LEU A 53 -5.47 -18.48 21.77
CA LEU A 53 -4.01 -18.44 21.76
C LEU A 53 -3.42 -18.75 23.14
N ALA A 54 -3.97 -18.15 24.19
CA ALA A 54 -3.56 -18.42 25.57
C ALA A 54 -3.83 -19.87 25.98
N THR A 55 -4.95 -20.46 25.55
CA THR A 55 -5.27 -21.87 25.80
C THR A 55 -4.24 -22.79 25.12
N GLN A 56 -3.87 -22.50 23.86
CA GLN A 56 -2.81 -23.24 23.19
C GLN A 56 -1.43 -23.06 23.85
N ALA A 57 -1.12 -21.84 24.29
CA ALA A 57 0.12 -21.53 24.99
C ALA A 57 0.23 -22.28 26.33
N GLN A 58 -0.87 -22.43 27.07
CA GLN A 58 -0.92 -23.26 28.28
C GLN A 58 -0.71 -24.74 27.98
N ALA A 59 -1.19 -25.23 26.85
CA ALA A 59 -0.99 -26.61 26.40
C ALA A 59 0.41 -26.88 25.82
N GLY A 60 1.21 -25.84 25.56
CA GLY A 60 2.56 -25.96 24.98
C GLY A 60 2.58 -26.27 23.47
N ALA A 61 1.44 -26.20 22.78
CA ALA A 61 1.30 -26.51 21.37
C ALA A 61 0.62 -25.35 20.63
N VAL A 62 1.39 -24.30 20.33
CA VAL A 62 0.89 -23.09 19.65
C VAL A 62 0.93 -23.28 18.14
N THR A 63 -0.24 -23.51 17.55
CA THR A 63 -0.45 -23.57 16.09
C THR A 63 -1.08 -22.30 15.54
N LEU A 64 -1.78 -21.53 16.39
CA LEU A 64 -2.35 -20.25 16.01
C LEU A 64 -1.25 -19.21 15.75
N PRO A 65 -1.44 -18.34 14.75
CA PRO A 65 -0.70 -17.10 14.63
C PRO A 65 -0.67 -16.29 15.93
N ARG A 66 0.45 -15.62 16.22
CA ARG A 66 0.58 -14.74 17.40
C ARG A 66 -0.05 -13.37 17.21
N ARG A 67 -0.27 -12.95 15.96
CA ARG A 67 -0.87 -11.66 15.62
C ARG A 67 -2.26 -11.87 15.04
N LEU A 68 -3.25 -11.13 15.52
CA LEU A 68 -4.52 -10.96 14.83
C LEU A 68 -4.59 -9.55 14.25
N VAL A 69 -4.85 -9.47 12.95
CA VAL A 69 -5.11 -8.22 12.23
C VAL A 69 -6.59 -8.16 11.90
N LEU A 70 -7.34 -7.26 12.55
CA LEU A 70 -8.72 -6.99 12.20
C LEU A 70 -8.75 -5.89 11.15
N VAL A 71 -9.04 -6.28 9.90
CA VAL A 71 -9.23 -5.34 8.81
C VAL A 71 -10.69 -4.92 8.78
N VAL A 72 -10.94 -3.63 8.93
CA VAL A 72 -12.29 -3.08 8.87
C VAL A 72 -12.36 -2.06 7.74
N ASN A 73 -13.31 -2.25 6.84
CA ASN A 73 -13.50 -1.39 5.66
C ASN A 73 -13.86 0.07 6.02
N ARG A 74 -14.07 0.39 7.30
CA ARG A 74 -14.58 1.70 7.75
C ARG A 74 -13.95 2.17 9.07
N ARG A 75 -13.64 3.46 9.11
CA ARG A 75 -12.74 4.07 10.11
C ARG A 75 -13.31 4.18 11.53
N ALA A 76 -14.59 4.52 11.73
CA ALA A 76 -15.13 4.55 13.10
C ALA A 76 -15.31 3.15 13.69
N LEU A 77 -15.49 2.13 12.85
CA LEU A 77 -15.49 0.75 13.32
C LEU A 77 -14.09 0.33 13.78
N VAL A 78 -13.03 0.84 13.12
CA VAL A 78 -11.66 0.70 13.63
C VAL A 78 -11.54 1.33 15.02
N ASP A 79 -12.08 2.55 15.25
CA ASP A 79 -12.02 3.18 16.59
C ASP A 79 -12.72 2.37 17.68
N GLN A 80 -13.90 1.85 17.39
CA GLN A 80 -14.63 1.02 18.33
C GLN A 80 -13.87 -0.26 18.65
N ALA A 81 -13.28 -0.89 17.63
CA ALA A 81 -12.46 -2.07 17.80
C ALA A 81 -11.15 -1.76 18.55
N SER A 82 -10.55 -0.57 18.34
CA SER A 82 -9.41 -0.07 19.10
C SER A 82 -9.77 0.12 20.57
N ALA A 83 -10.89 0.76 20.89
CA ALA A 83 -11.33 0.92 22.28
C ALA A 83 -11.51 -0.44 22.99
N LEU A 84 -12.07 -1.44 22.28
CA LEU A 84 -12.17 -2.80 22.82
C LEU A 84 -10.78 -3.45 23.01
N ALA A 85 -9.86 -3.28 22.06
CA ALA A 85 -8.50 -3.81 22.16
C ALA A 85 -7.72 -3.16 23.33
N GLU A 86 -7.91 -1.87 23.57
CA GLU A 86 -7.32 -1.18 24.73
C GLU A 86 -7.91 -1.67 26.05
N ARG A 87 -9.23 -1.90 26.12
CA ARG A 87 -9.85 -2.52 27.31
C ARG A 87 -9.30 -3.93 27.56
N LEU A 88 -9.13 -4.73 26.50
CA LEU A 88 -8.49 -6.05 26.57
C LEU A 88 -7.06 -5.94 27.10
N SER A 89 -6.28 -4.98 26.60
CA SER A 89 -4.92 -4.69 27.06
C SER A 89 -4.90 -4.36 28.55
N GLY A 90 -5.81 -3.51 29.03
CA GLY A 90 -5.98 -3.18 30.45
C GLY A 90 -6.24 -4.41 31.32
N ILE A 91 -7.26 -5.21 30.98
CA ILE A 91 -7.61 -6.46 31.70
C ILE A 91 -6.40 -7.41 31.83
N ILE A 92 -5.64 -7.55 30.74
CA ILE A 92 -4.48 -8.45 30.68
C ILE A 92 -3.30 -7.87 31.49
N LYS A 93 -3.03 -6.57 31.36
CA LYS A 93 -1.95 -5.89 32.07
C LYS A 93 -2.18 -5.88 33.58
N ASP A 94 -3.42 -5.63 33.99
CA ASP A 94 -3.82 -5.60 35.40
C ASP A 94 -4.02 -7.01 35.99
N ARG A 95 -3.79 -8.06 35.18
CA ARG A 95 -3.90 -9.47 35.55
C ARG A 95 -5.26 -9.81 36.18
N VAL A 96 -6.34 -9.21 35.67
CA VAL A 96 -7.72 -9.51 36.10
C VAL A 96 -8.04 -10.98 35.87
N ILE A 97 -7.47 -11.58 34.81
CA ILE A 97 -7.50 -13.02 34.54
C ILE A 97 -6.05 -13.53 34.48
N PRO A 98 -5.46 -13.94 35.62
CA PRO A 98 -4.03 -14.27 35.71
C PRO A 98 -3.60 -15.36 34.72
N ASP A 99 -4.40 -16.41 34.55
CA ASP A 99 -4.13 -17.51 33.63
C ASP A 99 -3.98 -17.06 32.17
N LEU A 100 -4.75 -16.06 31.76
CA LEU A 100 -4.69 -15.45 30.42
C LEU A 100 -3.41 -14.62 30.29
N SER A 101 -3.15 -13.72 31.25
CA SER A 101 -1.98 -12.85 31.25
C SER A 101 -0.68 -13.64 31.26
N ASP A 102 -0.57 -14.66 32.13
CA ASP A 102 0.64 -15.45 32.29
C ASP A 102 0.90 -16.33 31.06
N ALA A 103 -0.15 -16.84 30.42
CA ALA A 103 -0.04 -17.63 29.20
C ALA A 103 0.48 -16.80 28.01
N LEU A 104 -0.03 -15.59 27.84
CA LEU A 104 0.41 -14.69 26.77
C LEU A 104 1.80 -14.12 27.05
N ALA A 105 2.11 -13.75 28.30
CA ALA A 105 3.42 -13.27 28.71
C ALA A 105 4.53 -14.30 28.43
N ARG A 106 4.25 -15.61 28.58
CA ARG A 106 5.20 -16.70 28.26
C ARG A 106 5.57 -16.78 26.77
N LEU A 107 4.76 -16.24 25.87
CA LEU A 107 5.07 -16.21 24.44
C LEU A 107 6.04 -15.08 24.10
N SER A 108 6.02 -14.00 24.87
CA SER A 108 6.84 -12.80 24.66
C SER A 108 8.27 -13.00 25.09
N SER A 109 9.21 -12.38 24.37
CA SER A 109 10.61 -12.34 24.78
C SER A 109 10.81 -11.45 26.03
N ARG A 110 9.92 -10.46 26.23
CA ARG A 110 9.99 -9.49 27.34
C ARG A 110 9.07 -9.82 28.50
N GLY A 111 8.24 -10.85 28.36
CA GLY A 111 7.12 -11.08 29.27
C GLY A 111 5.95 -10.10 29.08
N THR A 112 5.95 -9.29 28.01
CA THR A 112 4.83 -8.41 27.67
C THR A 112 3.68 -9.26 27.13
N PRO A 113 2.51 -9.28 27.79
CA PRO A 113 1.48 -10.23 27.41
C PRO A 113 0.79 -9.86 26.08
N LEU A 114 0.56 -8.57 25.82
CA LEU A 114 -0.17 -8.13 24.64
C LEU A 114 0.36 -6.79 24.12
N ALA A 115 0.53 -6.69 22.80
CA ALA A 115 0.69 -5.42 22.09
C ALA A 115 -0.61 -5.06 21.35
N VAL A 116 -0.98 -3.79 21.37
CA VAL A 116 -2.12 -3.27 20.62
C VAL A 116 -1.64 -2.14 19.73
N SER A 117 -1.98 -2.20 18.44
CA SER A 117 -1.71 -1.10 17.51
C SER A 117 -2.89 -0.86 16.60
N THR A 118 -3.12 0.42 16.31
CA THR A 118 -4.15 0.85 15.38
C THR A 118 -3.50 1.52 14.19
N LEU A 119 -3.45 0.80 13.07
CA LEU A 119 -2.93 1.25 11.78
C LEU A 119 -4.00 2.00 11.00
N ARG A 120 -4.29 3.24 11.42
CA ARG A 120 -5.21 4.15 10.72
C ARG A 120 -4.69 5.58 10.71
N GLY A 121 -4.90 6.34 9.64
CA GLY A 121 -4.22 7.63 9.44
C GLY A 121 -4.41 8.77 10.46
N ALA A 122 -5.19 8.61 11.53
CA ALA A 122 -5.31 9.60 12.63
C ALA A 122 -4.61 9.15 13.93
N LEU A 123 -4.34 7.86 14.09
CA LEU A 123 -3.49 7.32 15.16
C LEU A 123 -2.19 6.89 14.49
N ALA A 124 -1.08 7.54 14.82
CA ALA A 124 0.21 7.06 14.37
C ALA A 124 0.40 5.62 14.88
N ASP A 125 0.96 4.73 14.05
CA ASP A 125 1.39 3.42 14.52
C ASP A 125 2.36 3.62 15.67
N ASN A 126 2.02 3.11 16.85
CA ASN A 126 2.86 3.19 18.04
C ASN A 126 4.12 2.31 17.94
N GLY A 127 4.17 1.38 16.98
CA GLY A 127 5.28 0.44 16.80
C GLY A 127 5.34 -0.67 17.86
N ASP A 128 4.36 -0.76 18.76
CA ASP A 128 4.40 -1.74 19.87
C ASP A 128 4.37 -3.18 19.36
N TRP A 129 3.64 -3.42 18.28
CA TRP A 129 3.47 -4.73 17.66
C TRP A 129 4.69 -5.19 16.84
N SER A 130 5.56 -4.25 16.40
CA SER A 130 6.82 -4.53 15.70
C SER A 130 8.02 -4.65 16.65
N LEU A 131 7.91 -4.10 17.86
CA LEU A 131 8.98 -4.06 18.84
C LEU A 131 9.45 -5.44 19.29
N ASP A 132 8.52 -6.31 19.69
CA ASP A 132 8.79 -7.71 20.03
C ASP A 132 7.88 -8.64 19.20
N PRO A 133 8.37 -9.18 18.07
CA PRO A 133 7.63 -10.10 17.22
C PRO A 133 7.18 -11.40 17.91
N ALA A 134 7.71 -11.73 19.08
CA ALA A 134 7.25 -12.88 19.87
C ALA A 134 6.00 -12.56 20.71
N THR A 135 5.76 -11.29 21.02
CA THR A 135 4.60 -10.81 21.77
C THR A 135 3.32 -10.99 20.95
N SER A 136 2.26 -11.48 21.61
CA SER A 136 0.95 -11.56 20.96
C SER A 136 0.44 -10.15 20.64
N ALA A 137 -0.23 -9.96 19.50
CA ALA A 137 -0.69 -8.62 19.13
C ALA A 137 -2.09 -8.58 18.53
N LEU A 138 -2.80 -7.49 18.82
CA LEU A 138 -4.00 -7.07 18.11
C LEU A 138 -3.67 -5.84 17.26
N ILE A 139 -3.87 -5.98 15.95
CA ILE A 139 -3.58 -4.93 14.97
C ILE A 139 -4.89 -4.57 14.28
N LEU A 140 -5.23 -3.29 14.25
CA LEU A 140 -6.50 -2.83 13.69
C LEU A 140 -6.22 -1.90 12.53
N GLY A 141 -6.82 -2.13 11.35
CA GLY A 141 -6.49 -1.31 10.18
C GLY A 141 -7.55 -1.32 9.09
N THR A 142 -7.36 -0.44 8.10
CA THR A 142 -8.18 -0.42 6.88
C THR A 142 -7.55 -1.31 5.79
N PRO A 143 -8.31 -1.70 4.74
CA PRO A 143 -7.77 -2.44 3.59
C PRO A 143 -6.51 -1.81 3.01
N ASP A 144 -6.53 -0.49 2.78
CA ASP A 144 -5.41 0.28 2.28
C ASP A 144 -4.16 0.10 3.15
N MET A 145 -4.33 0.23 4.47
CA MET A 145 -3.21 0.24 5.42
C MET A 145 -2.59 -1.15 5.55
N ILE A 146 -3.41 -2.19 5.64
CA ILE A 146 -2.93 -3.58 5.78
C ILE A 146 -2.44 -4.10 4.42
N GLY A 147 -3.21 -3.90 3.37
CA GLY A 147 -2.89 -4.34 2.01
C GLY A 147 -1.61 -3.74 1.46
N SER A 148 -1.45 -2.42 1.51
CA SER A 148 -0.22 -1.77 1.02
C SER A 148 1.03 -2.26 1.76
N ARG A 149 0.93 -2.53 3.07
CA ARG A 149 2.02 -3.07 3.89
C ARG A 149 2.36 -4.51 3.50
N LEU A 150 1.37 -5.38 3.30
CA LEU A 150 1.57 -6.74 2.80
C LEU A 150 2.24 -6.77 1.42
N LEU A 151 1.96 -5.76 0.59
CA LEU A 151 2.53 -5.58 -0.75
C LEU A 151 3.87 -4.82 -0.77
N PHE A 152 4.59 -4.73 0.37
CA PHE A 152 5.90 -4.06 0.48
C PHE A 152 5.92 -2.57 0.10
N ARG A 153 4.74 -1.94 0.00
CA ARG A 153 4.57 -0.56 -0.46
C ARG A 153 3.67 0.24 0.47
N GLY A 154 3.77 -0.06 1.77
CA GLY A 154 2.95 0.52 2.83
C GLY A 154 2.86 2.06 2.75
N TYR A 155 1.64 2.58 2.74
CA TYR A 155 1.42 4.02 2.66
C TYR A 155 2.02 4.75 3.87
N GLY A 156 2.79 5.80 3.60
CA GLY A 156 3.50 6.58 4.62
C GLY A 156 4.67 5.84 5.29
N LEU A 157 5.13 4.70 4.74
CA LEU A 157 6.29 3.97 5.27
C LEU A 157 7.56 4.19 4.45
N GLY A 158 8.68 4.39 5.15
CA GLY A 158 10.02 4.35 4.55
C GLY A 158 10.44 2.94 4.14
N ARG A 159 11.53 2.84 3.35
CA ARG A 159 12.08 1.57 2.80
C ARG A 159 12.25 0.45 3.84
N SER A 160 12.73 0.81 5.03
CA SER A 160 13.02 -0.14 6.11
C SER A 160 11.74 -0.70 6.72
N ARG A 161 10.76 0.18 7.00
CA ARG A 161 9.48 -0.21 7.59
C ARG A 161 8.63 -0.99 6.60
N ALA A 162 8.67 -0.64 5.32
CA ALA A 162 7.92 -1.35 4.28
C ALA A 162 8.25 -2.85 4.24
N ALA A 163 9.53 -3.23 4.32
CA ALA A 163 9.93 -4.64 4.40
C ALA A 163 9.52 -5.28 5.73
N THR A 164 9.83 -4.61 6.85
CA THR A 164 9.52 -5.10 8.21
C THR A 164 8.04 -5.42 8.38
N HIS A 165 7.16 -4.49 7.99
CA HIS A 165 5.71 -4.68 8.10
C HIS A 165 5.21 -5.77 7.16
N ALA A 166 5.74 -5.85 5.93
CA ALA A 166 5.40 -6.93 5.03
C ALA A 166 5.71 -8.29 5.67
N GLY A 167 6.94 -8.47 6.19
CA GLY A 167 7.35 -9.72 6.84
C GLY A 167 6.49 -10.10 8.05
N LEU A 168 6.27 -9.15 8.97
CA LEU A 168 5.50 -9.39 10.19
C LEU A 168 4.01 -9.65 9.93
N LEU A 169 3.41 -9.03 8.91
CA LEU A 169 2.01 -9.27 8.52
C LEU A 169 1.85 -10.51 7.62
N GLY A 170 2.87 -10.86 6.83
CA GLY A 170 2.85 -12.00 5.92
C GLY A 170 3.16 -13.35 6.60
N ILE A 171 3.66 -13.34 7.84
CA ILE A 171 4.03 -14.54 8.60
C ILE A 171 3.50 -14.46 10.02
N ASP A 172 2.98 -15.60 10.51
CA ASP A 172 2.51 -15.75 11.89
C ASP A 172 1.46 -14.69 12.25
N THR A 173 0.56 -14.46 11.28
CA THR A 173 -0.55 -13.51 11.36
C THR A 173 -1.87 -14.15 10.92
N LEU A 174 -2.94 -13.86 11.66
CA LEU A 174 -4.33 -14.15 11.31
C LEU A 174 -5.01 -12.85 10.90
N ILE A 175 -5.44 -12.74 9.65
CA ILE A 175 -6.25 -11.61 9.18
C ILE A 175 -7.73 -11.98 9.30
N VAL A 176 -8.50 -11.13 9.99
CA VAL A 176 -9.96 -11.15 9.97
C VAL A 176 -10.42 -9.95 9.15
N HIS A 177 -10.97 -10.17 7.97
CA HIS A 177 -11.53 -9.13 7.11
C HIS A 177 -13.02 -8.96 7.41
N ASP A 178 -13.35 -7.93 8.18
CA ASP A 178 -14.72 -7.61 8.57
C ASP A 178 -15.46 -6.82 7.48
N GLU A 179 -16.74 -7.14 7.33
CA GLU A 179 -17.62 -6.70 6.24
C GLU A 179 -16.97 -6.90 4.86
N ALA A 180 -16.40 -8.09 4.62
CA ALA A 180 -15.63 -8.42 3.42
C ALA A 180 -16.35 -8.06 2.10
N HIS A 181 -17.68 -8.13 2.08
CA HIS A 181 -18.52 -7.75 0.94
C HIS A 181 -18.38 -6.29 0.50
N LEU A 182 -17.90 -5.38 1.36
CA LEU A 182 -17.65 -3.97 1.01
C LEU A 182 -16.32 -3.74 0.29
N ALA A 183 -15.40 -4.72 0.29
CA ALA A 183 -14.11 -4.63 -0.39
C ALA A 183 -13.72 -5.98 -1.03
N PRO A 184 -14.51 -6.49 -1.99
CA PRO A 184 -14.31 -7.82 -2.57
C PRO A 184 -12.99 -7.94 -3.36
N ALA A 185 -12.50 -6.85 -3.97
CA ALA A 185 -11.19 -6.83 -4.63
C ALA A 185 -10.06 -7.12 -3.62
N PHE A 186 -10.13 -6.48 -2.44
CA PHE A 186 -9.19 -6.70 -1.36
C PHE A 186 -9.25 -8.14 -0.83
N SER A 187 -10.44 -8.73 -0.68
CA SER A 187 -10.58 -10.16 -0.34
C SER A 187 -9.84 -11.05 -1.34
N GLY A 188 -10.01 -10.80 -2.63
CA GLY A 188 -9.30 -11.53 -3.69
C GLY A 188 -7.78 -11.46 -3.55
N VAL A 189 -7.23 -10.26 -3.33
CA VAL A 189 -5.80 -10.05 -3.12
C VAL A 189 -5.29 -10.73 -1.85
N LEU A 190 -6.04 -10.67 -0.74
CA LEU A 190 -5.67 -11.36 0.49
C LEU A 190 -5.55 -12.87 0.31
N ARG A 191 -6.45 -13.49 -0.46
CA ARG A 191 -6.39 -14.93 -0.77
C ARG A 191 -5.19 -15.29 -1.63
N GLU A 192 -4.83 -14.45 -2.59
CA GLU A 192 -3.62 -14.63 -3.41
C GLU A 192 -2.36 -14.50 -2.56
N ILE A 193 -2.29 -13.51 -1.66
CA ILE A 193 -1.17 -13.34 -0.72
C ILE A 193 -1.09 -14.52 0.26
N GLU A 194 -2.21 -14.99 0.81
CA GLU A 194 -2.27 -16.17 1.69
C GLU A 194 -1.63 -17.41 1.04
N GLN A 195 -1.87 -17.62 -0.26
CA GLN A 195 -1.27 -18.72 -1.02
C GLN A 195 0.22 -18.48 -1.29
N LEU A 196 0.60 -17.29 -1.73
CA LEU A 196 1.98 -16.94 -2.10
C LEU A 196 2.92 -16.85 -0.88
N ALA A 197 2.41 -16.47 0.30
CA ALA A 197 3.21 -16.32 1.52
C ALA A 197 3.39 -17.64 2.30
N ARG A 198 2.58 -18.67 2.00
CA ARG A 198 2.65 -19.97 2.71
C ARG A 198 4.04 -20.63 2.64
N PRO A 199 4.72 -20.70 1.48
CA PRO A 199 6.09 -21.23 1.43
C PRO A 199 7.08 -20.45 2.30
N SER A 200 6.92 -19.13 2.43
CA SER A 200 7.76 -18.31 3.31
C SER A 200 7.64 -18.71 4.78
N ALA A 201 6.41 -18.92 5.25
CA ALA A 201 6.18 -19.31 6.63
C ALA A 201 6.76 -20.69 6.96
N VAL A 202 6.65 -21.63 6.02
CA VAL A 202 7.27 -22.97 6.14
C VAL A 202 8.79 -22.84 6.20
N ALA A 203 9.41 -22.05 5.34
CA ALA A 203 10.87 -21.87 5.30
C ALA A 203 11.43 -21.23 6.59
N VAL A 204 10.66 -20.35 7.23
CA VAL A 204 11.02 -19.73 8.52
C VAL A 204 10.70 -20.63 9.72
N GLY A 205 9.78 -21.59 9.56
CA GLY A 205 9.31 -22.46 10.65
C GLY A 205 8.26 -21.79 11.54
N ARG A 206 7.37 -20.99 10.96
CA ARG A 206 6.30 -20.26 11.66
C ARG A 206 4.92 -20.53 11.03
N PRO A 207 3.81 -20.27 11.75
CA PRO A 207 2.47 -20.39 11.17
C PRO A 207 2.31 -19.50 9.90
N PRO A 208 1.65 -19.99 8.84
CA PRO A 208 1.38 -19.18 7.66
C PRO A 208 0.39 -18.06 7.97
N LEU A 209 0.40 -17.02 7.13
CA LEU A 209 -0.72 -16.10 7.05
C LEU A 209 -2.01 -16.89 6.80
N GLN A 210 -3.06 -16.57 7.57
CA GLN A 210 -4.39 -17.13 7.38
C GLN A 210 -5.42 -16.02 7.29
N VAL A 211 -6.43 -16.18 6.43
CA VAL A 211 -7.48 -15.16 6.22
C VAL A 211 -8.86 -15.71 6.55
N ILE A 212 -9.60 -14.98 7.39
CA ILE A 212 -11.01 -15.21 7.71
C ILE A 212 -11.81 -14.03 7.17
N GLU A 213 -12.79 -14.31 6.32
CA GLU A 213 -13.75 -13.31 5.86
C GLU A 213 -14.98 -13.34 6.77
N MET A 214 -15.25 -12.23 7.46
CA MET A 214 -16.40 -12.08 8.33
C MET A 214 -17.43 -11.17 7.66
N THR A 215 -18.66 -11.65 7.51
CA THR A 215 -19.67 -11.00 6.66
C THR A 215 -21.09 -11.37 7.09
N ALA A 216 -22.06 -10.52 6.77
CA ALA A 216 -23.47 -10.87 6.91
C ALA A 216 -23.95 -11.80 5.78
N THR A 217 -23.33 -11.71 4.60
CA THR A 217 -23.69 -12.44 3.39
C THR A 217 -22.51 -13.24 2.88
N LEU A 218 -22.71 -14.54 2.64
CA LEU A 218 -21.67 -15.38 2.04
C LEU A 218 -21.60 -15.12 0.54
N PRO A 219 -20.40 -15.13 -0.09
CA PRO A 219 -20.30 -15.07 -1.53
C PRO A 219 -21.09 -16.21 -2.18
N PRO A 220 -21.82 -15.97 -3.29
CA PRO A 220 -22.63 -17.01 -3.95
C PRO A 220 -21.82 -18.25 -4.37
N GLN A 221 -20.53 -18.05 -4.69
CA GLN A 221 -19.62 -19.11 -5.13
C GLN A 221 -18.81 -19.74 -3.99
N ALA A 222 -18.99 -19.29 -2.75
CA ALA A 222 -18.27 -19.85 -1.61
C ALA A 222 -18.81 -21.24 -1.23
N ASP A 223 -17.93 -22.12 -0.77
CA ASP A 223 -18.33 -23.38 -0.14
C ASP A 223 -18.88 -23.10 1.27
N HIS A 224 -20.21 -23.00 1.37
CA HIS A 224 -20.90 -22.67 2.63
C HIS A 224 -20.70 -23.74 3.71
N SER A 225 -20.32 -24.97 3.35
CA SER A 225 -20.09 -26.05 4.32
C SER A 225 -18.88 -25.78 5.24
N ARG A 226 -17.97 -24.91 4.80
CA ARG A 226 -16.77 -24.50 5.54
C ARG A 226 -16.99 -23.21 6.33
N ALA A 227 -18.16 -22.58 6.22
CA ALA A 227 -18.46 -21.36 6.95
C ALA A 227 -18.92 -21.67 8.38
N LEU A 228 -18.44 -20.88 9.34
CA LEU A 228 -19.04 -20.83 10.66
C LEU A 228 -20.22 -19.86 10.63
N VAL A 229 -21.42 -20.34 10.94
CA VAL A 229 -22.66 -19.55 10.86
C VAL A 229 -23.21 -19.29 12.26
N GLY A 230 -23.43 -18.03 12.62
CA GLY A 230 -24.13 -17.63 13.84
C GLY A 230 -25.61 -17.38 13.57
N ALA A 231 -26.49 -18.23 14.07
CA ALA A 231 -27.93 -18.07 13.88
C ALA A 231 -28.54 -17.07 14.88
N VAL A 232 -29.44 -16.20 14.39
CA VAL A 232 -30.17 -15.22 15.23
C VAL A 232 -31.00 -15.90 16.32
N ALA A 233 -31.58 -17.07 16.01
CA ALA A 233 -32.42 -17.82 16.93
C ALA A 233 -31.68 -18.31 18.19
N ASP A 234 -30.36 -18.40 18.13
CA ASP A 234 -29.53 -18.92 19.22
C ASP A 234 -29.16 -17.84 20.26
N ASP A 235 -29.54 -16.57 20.02
CA ASP A 235 -29.21 -15.43 20.88
C ASP A 235 -30.45 -14.54 21.12
N PRO A 236 -31.09 -14.61 22.30
CA PRO A 236 -32.30 -13.84 22.60
C PRO A 236 -32.13 -12.32 22.51
N ILE A 237 -30.95 -11.79 22.84
CA ILE A 237 -30.66 -10.34 22.78
C ILE A 237 -30.51 -9.92 21.31
N LEU A 238 -29.80 -10.73 20.51
CA LEU A 238 -29.70 -10.51 19.07
C LEU A 238 -31.08 -10.62 18.42
N ALA A 239 -31.91 -11.59 18.80
CA ALA A 239 -33.27 -11.74 18.29
C ALA A 239 -34.14 -10.50 18.59
N GLN A 240 -34.04 -9.94 19.80
CA GLN A 240 -34.74 -8.69 20.14
C GLN A 240 -34.29 -7.52 19.26
N ARG A 241 -32.97 -7.31 19.11
CA ARG A 241 -32.42 -6.22 18.30
C ARG A 241 -32.73 -6.38 16.81
N MET A 242 -32.63 -7.59 16.30
CA MET A 242 -32.93 -7.92 14.90
C MET A 242 -34.43 -7.79 14.58
N GLY A 243 -35.30 -8.00 15.58
CA GLY A 243 -36.75 -7.82 15.46
C GLY A 243 -37.25 -6.42 15.80
N ALA A 244 -36.38 -5.44 16.03
CA ALA A 244 -36.80 -4.09 16.39
C ALA A 244 -37.64 -3.44 15.26
N PRO A 245 -38.80 -2.81 15.60
CA PRO A 245 -39.74 -2.32 14.60
C PRO A 245 -39.18 -1.12 13.83
N LYS A 246 -39.21 -1.23 12.50
CA LYS A 246 -38.84 -0.17 11.56
C LYS A 246 -39.83 -0.17 10.40
N TRP A 247 -40.47 0.96 10.16
CA TRP A 247 -41.51 1.07 9.16
C TRP A 247 -41.08 1.96 8.01
N LEU A 248 -41.14 1.40 6.80
CA LEU A 248 -40.81 2.08 5.56
C LEU A 248 -42.09 2.57 4.87
N THR A 249 -42.12 3.87 4.57
CA THR A 249 -43.07 4.47 3.63
C THR A 249 -42.38 4.76 2.30
N LEU A 250 -42.94 4.22 1.22
CA LEU A 250 -42.50 4.50 -0.16
C LEU A 250 -43.26 5.72 -0.70
N HIS A 251 -42.55 6.79 -1.04
CA HIS A 251 -43.12 8.02 -1.57
C HIS A 251 -42.72 8.23 -3.04
N ALA A 252 -43.63 7.85 -3.94
CA ALA A 252 -43.44 7.99 -5.38
C ALA A 252 -43.69 9.43 -5.85
N ILE A 253 -42.74 9.99 -6.62
CA ILE A 253 -42.84 11.33 -7.21
C ILE A 253 -43.42 11.23 -8.63
N PRO A 254 -44.61 11.79 -8.88
CA PRO A 254 -45.26 11.69 -10.18
C PRO A 254 -44.57 12.58 -11.23
N LEU A 255 -43.83 11.97 -12.16
CA LEU A 255 -43.10 12.68 -13.22
C LEU A 255 -43.99 13.38 -14.24
N THR A 256 -45.22 12.93 -14.43
CA THR A 256 -46.16 13.48 -15.42
C THR A 256 -46.75 14.83 -15.01
N ALA A 257 -46.72 15.18 -13.72
CA ALA A 257 -47.33 16.39 -13.18
C ALA A 257 -46.30 17.48 -12.79
N SER A 258 -45.01 17.18 -12.83
CA SER A 258 -43.96 18.04 -12.27
C SER A 258 -43.01 18.58 -13.34
N LYS A 259 -42.68 19.88 -13.27
CA LYS A 259 -41.63 20.49 -14.11
C LYS A 259 -40.26 20.35 -13.41
N GLY A 260 -39.35 19.54 -13.96
CA GLY A 260 -37.99 19.41 -13.46
C GLY A 260 -37.33 18.08 -13.84
N LYS A 261 -36.02 17.95 -13.63
CA LYS A 261 -35.33 16.66 -13.74
C LYS A 261 -35.77 15.76 -12.57
N PRO A 262 -36.01 14.44 -12.77
CA PRO A 262 -36.45 13.53 -11.70
C PRO A 262 -35.62 13.63 -10.41
N ALA A 263 -34.29 13.59 -10.51
CA ALA A 263 -33.39 13.72 -9.34
C ALA A 263 -33.58 15.04 -8.58
N SER A 264 -33.80 16.16 -9.27
CA SER A 264 -34.04 17.47 -8.63
C SER A 264 -35.36 17.49 -7.86
N LEU A 265 -36.39 16.78 -8.36
CA LEU A 265 -37.69 16.67 -7.70
C LEU A 265 -37.60 15.81 -6.44
N VAL A 266 -36.84 14.71 -6.48
CA VAL A 266 -36.54 13.87 -5.30
C VAL A 266 -35.87 14.68 -4.20
N VAL A 267 -34.82 15.44 -4.54
CA VAL A 267 -34.11 16.31 -3.58
C VAL A 267 -35.01 17.39 -3.01
N GLN A 268 -35.91 17.96 -3.82
CA GLN A 268 -36.88 18.94 -3.37
C GLN A 268 -37.87 18.34 -2.36
N ALA A 269 -38.46 17.18 -2.67
CA ALA A 269 -39.42 16.50 -1.80
C ALA A 269 -38.77 16.10 -0.46
N LEU A 270 -37.52 15.61 -0.50
CA LEU A 270 -36.73 15.32 0.71
C LEU A 270 -36.59 16.55 1.61
N ALA A 271 -36.18 17.69 1.06
CA ALA A 271 -35.99 18.92 1.84
C ALA A 271 -37.32 19.46 2.38
N GLU A 272 -38.39 19.43 1.59
CA GLU A 272 -39.73 19.87 2.00
C GLU A 272 -40.29 18.99 3.14
N HIS A 273 -40.12 17.67 3.05
CA HIS A 273 -40.54 16.75 4.10
C HIS A 273 -39.71 16.94 5.38
N ALA A 274 -38.41 17.19 5.26
CA ALA A 274 -37.55 17.45 6.42
C ALA A 274 -37.94 18.71 7.22
N LEU A 275 -38.45 19.75 6.54
CA LEU A 275 -38.94 20.97 7.21
C LEU A 275 -40.16 20.71 8.10
N THR A 276 -40.93 19.64 7.85
CA THR A 276 -42.07 19.26 8.72
C THR A 276 -41.63 18.86 10.13
N TYR A 277 -40.35 18.50 10.29
CA TYR A 277 -39.76 18.12 11.58
C TYR A 277 -39.14 19.28 12.35
N ALA A 278 -39.14 20.52 11.86
CA ALA A 278 -38.37 21.63 12.43
C ALA A 278 -38.59 21.83 13.95
N GLU A 279 -39.83 21.62 14.41
CA GLU A 279 -40.26 21.78 15.81
C GLU A 279 -40.55 20.44 16.51
N ALA A 280 -40.19 19.30 15.91
CA ALA A 280 -40.54 17.96 16.40
C ALA A 280 -39.59 17.40 17.47
N SER A 281 -38.47 18.07 17.77
CA SER A 281 -37.41 17.61 18.68
C SER A 281 -36.82 16.23 18.30
N ARG A 282 -36.65 15.98 17.00
CA ARG A 282 -36.17 14.69 16.46
C ARG A 282 -34.72 14.74 15.98
N ALA A 283 -34.07 13.59 15.96
CA ALA A 283 -32.84 13.36 15.20
C ALA A 283 -33.20 12.87 13.79
N VAL A 284 -33.13 13.77 12.80
CA VAL A 284 -33.53 13.51 11.41
C VAL A 284 -32.28 13.32 10.54
N VAL A 285 -32.08 12.11 10.03
CA VAL A 285 -30.99 11.82 9.07
C VAL A 285 -31.52 11.86 7.64
N LEU A 286 -30.78 12.53 6.76
CA LEU A 286 -31.05 12.62 5.34
C LEU A 286 -29.93 11.96 4.55
N PHE A 287 -30.25 10.85 3.89
CA PHE A 287 -29.33 10.14 3.02
C PHE A 287 -29.59 10.50 1.56
N VAL A 288 -28.56 11.01 0.88
CA VAL A 288 -28.59 11.28 -0.57
C VAL A 288 -27.32 10.80 -1.23
N SER A 289 -27.37 10.35 -2.48
CA SER A 289 -26.17 9.73 -3.07
C SER A 289 -25.12 10.72 -3.56
N ARG A 290 -25.48 11.94 -3.97
CA ARG A 290 -24.54 12.92 -4.53
C ARG A 290 -24.19 14.04 -3.53
N PRO A 291 -22.91 14.43 -3.40
CA PRO A 291 -22.51 15.57 -2.56
C PRO A 291 -23.26 16.87 -2.89
N ASP A 292 -23.48 17.15 -4.18
CA ASP A 292 -24.22 18.35 -4.61
C ASP A 292 -25.69 18.35 -4.19
N ASP A 293 -26.30 17.16 -4.08
CA ASP A 293 -27.67 17.02 -3.57
C ASP A 293 -27.68 17.32 -2.06
N ALA A 294 -26.68 16.84 -1.32
CA ALA A 294 -26.52 17.11 0.11
C ALA A 294 -26.34 18.60 0.41
N ALA A 295 -25.49 19.29 -0.35
CA ALA A 295 -25.30 20.74 -0.24
C ALA A 295 -26.60 21.50 -0.55
N ARG A 296 -27.33 21.12 -1.62
CA ARG A 296 -28.61 21.73 -1.98
C ARG A 296 -29.70 21.54 -0.92
N ILE A 297 -29.72 20.40 -0.24
CA ILE A 297 -30.63 20.18 0.90
C ILE A 297 -30.28 21.12 2.04
N ALA A 298 -29.00 21.22 2.41
CA ALA A 298 -28.55 22.10 3.49
C ALA A 298 -28.96 23.56 3.22
N GLU A 299 -28.72 24.07 2.01
CA GLU A 299 -29.16 25.40 1.60
C GLU A 299 -30.67 25.60 1.69
N ARG A 300 -31.46 24.59 1.29
CA ARG A 300 -32.93 24.65 1.35
C ARG A 300 -33.44 24.66 2.79
N LEU A 301 -32.83 23.90 3.69
CA LEU A 301 -33.17 23.92 5.11
C LEU A 301 -32.88 25.30 5.72
N VAL A 302 -31.71 25.88 5.42
CA VAL A 302 -31.36 27.23 5.88
C VAL A 302 -32.34 28.27 5.33
N LYS A 303 -32.67 28.22 4.04
CA LYS A 303 -33.70 29.09 3.43
C LYS A 303 -35.09 28.87 4.02
N GLY A 304 -35.38 27.65 4.47
CA GLY A 304 -36.61 27.26 5.16
C GLY A 304 -36.67 27.67 6.64
N GLY A 305 -35.64 28.37 7.16
CA GLY A 305 -35.61 28.89 8.52
C GLY A 305 -34.90 28.01 9.55
N VAL A 306 -34.27 26.90 9.13
CA VAL A 306 -33.47 26.06 10.04
C VAL A 306 -32.12 26.73 10.30
N PRO A 307 -31.74 26.99 11.56
CA PRO A 307 -30.43 27.56 11.88
C PRO A 307 -29.29 26.60 11.51
N THR A 308 -28.18 27.16 11.00
CA THR A 308 -27.03 26.37 10.50
C THR A 308 -26.43 25.47 11.59
N GLU A 309 -26.45 25.90 12.85
CA GLU A 309 -25.97 25.13 14.00
C GLU A 309 -26.75 23.85 14.28
N ARG A 310 -27.94 23.68 13.68
CA ARG A 310 -28.75 22.44 13.76
C ARG A 310 -28.48 21.48 12.59
N ILE A 311 -27.64 21.87 11.63
CA ILE A 311 -27.38 21.11 10.41
C ILE A 311 -25.94 20.60 10.42
N ALA A 312 -25.78 19.28 10.45
CA ALA A 312 -24.51 18.61 10.24
C ALA A 312 -24.46 18.03 8.81
N LEU A 313 -23.53 18.51 7.97
CA LEU A 313 -23.35 18.05 6.60
C LEU A 313 -22.06 17.22 6.46
N LEU A 314 -22.17 15.95 6.09
CA LEU A 314 -21.01 15.07 5.90
C LEU A 314 -21.00 14.38 4.54
N THR A 315 -19.94 14.64 3.76
CA THR A 315 -19.65 13.95 2.49
C THR A 315 -18.27 13.29 2.54
N GLY A 316 -17.96 12.42 1.56
CA GLY A 316 -16.64 11.80 1.43
C GLY A 316 -15.52 12.77 1.02
N THR A 317 -15.89 13.94 0.47
CA THR A 317 -14.96 14.94 -0.09
C THR A 317 -14.41 15.91 0.95
N LEU A 318 -14.97 15.91 2.17
CA LEU A 318 -14.57 16.80 3.25
C LEU A 318 -13.11 16.58 3.66
N ARG A 319 -12.36 17.67 3.85
CA ARG A 319 -11.03 17.62 4.45
C ARG A 319 -11.13 17.02 5.86
N ALA A 320 -10.22 16.12 6.18
CA ALA A 320 -10.32 15.29 7.37
C ALA A 320 -10.26 16.09 8.69
N TRP A 321 -9.59 17.24 8.72
CA TRP A 321 -9.60 18.17 9.86
C TRP A 321 -11.01 18.69 10.17
N GLU A 322 -11.70 19.26 9.18
CA GLU A 322 -13.07 19.79 9.35
C GLU A 322 -14.07 18.69 9.68
N ARG A 323 -13.87 17.48 9.13
CA ARG A 323 -14.67 16.31 9.50
C ARG A 323 -14.60 15.99 10.99
N GLU A 324 -13.42 16.07 11.60
CA GLU A 324 -13.26 15.81 13.04
C GLU A 324 -14.01 16.85 13.88
N GLN A 325 -13.91 18.12 13.49
CA GLN A 325 -14.65 19.20 14.17
C GLN A 325 -16.17 19.02 14.04
N LEU A 326 -16.67 18.60 12.87
CA LEU A 326 -18.09 18.32 12.65
C LEU A 326 -18.63 17.28 13.64
N THR A 327 -17.88 16.20 13.89
CA THR A 327 -18.32 15.14 14.82
C THR A 327 -18.44 15.60 16.28
N ARG A 328 -17.80 16.72 16.63
CA ARG A 328 -17.88 17.34 17.95
C ARG A 328 -19.00 18.38 18.07
N SER A 329 -19.70 18.71 16.98
CA SER A 329 -20.79 19.69 16.99
C SER A 329 -22.03 19.19 17.72
N ASP A 330 -22.78 20.11 18.36
CA ASP A 330 -24.01 19.80 19.08
C ASP A 330 -25.06 19.11 18.18
N ALA A 331 -25.18 19.56 16.93
CA ALA A 331 -26.07 18.92 15.94
C ALA A 331 -25.73 17.46 15.71
N PHE A 332 -24.44 17.12 15.57
CA PHE A 332 -24.02 15.74 15.34
C PHE A 332 -24.17 14.89 16.62
N GLN A 333 -23.91 15.46 17.80
CA GLN A 333 -24.05 14.76 19.08
C GLN A 333 -25.49 14.31 19.37
N ARG A 334 -26.52 14.94 18.76
CA ARG A 334 -27.92 14.46 18.82
C ARG A 334 -28.12 13.07 18.20
N PHE A 335 -27.20 12.64 17.35
CA PHE A 335 -27.20 11.31 16.74
C PHE A 335 -26.32 10.31 17.49
N SER A 336 -25.65 10.74 18.58
CA SER A 336 -24.88 9.83 19.42
C SER A 336 -25.81 8.74 19.97
N PRO A 337 -25.41 7.47 19.93
CA PRO A 337 -26.13 6.41 20.60
C PRO A 337 -26.34 6.78 22.06
N GLU A 338 -25.30 7.28 22.75
CA GLU A 338 -25.30 7.55 24.19
C GLU A 338 -26.16 8.74 24.64
N ARG A 339 -26.92 9.37 23.73
CA ARG A 339 -27.79 10.50 24.08
C ARG A 339 -28.75 10.11 25.21
N THR A 340 -28.75 10.91 26.27
CA THR A 340 -29.61 10.74 27.45
C THR A 340 -30.88 11.57 27.37
N ASP A 341 -30.87 12.66 26.60
CA ASP A 341 -31.92 13.68 26.63
C ASP A 341 -32.74 13.68 25.33
N GLU A 342 -34.03 13.36 25.42
CA GLU A 342 -35.02 13.62 24.36
C GLU A 342 -35.28 15.13 24.19
N THR A 343 -34.87 15.96 25.15
CA THR A 343 -35.13 17.39 25.20
C THR A 343 -34.04 18.19 24.46
N GLY A 344 -34.33 18.58 23.22
CA GLY A 344 -33.52 19.48 22.42
C GLY A 344 -34.17 19.76 21.06
N PRO A 345 -33.84 20.86 20.37
CA PRO A 345 -34.43 21.14 19.05
C PRO A 345 -34.08 20.04 18.05
N THR A 346 -34.88 19.94 16.98
CA THR A 346 -34.61 19.01 15.88
C THR A 346 -33.22 19.29 15.30
N ALA A 347 -32.44 18.22 15.14
CA ALA A 347 -31.15 18.27 14.48
C ALA A 347 -31.22 17.48 13.18
N TYR A 348 -30.50 17.98 12.17
CA TYR A 348 -30.49 17.44 10.83
C TYR A 348 -29.08 16.95 10.49
N PHE A 349 -28.96 15.67 10.17
CA PHE A 349 -27.71 15.10 9.66
C PHE A 349 -27.86 14.75 8.19
N ILE A 350 -27.25 15.54 7.31
CA ILE A 350 -27.30 15.34 5.87
C ILE A 350 -26.01 14.64 5.44
N CYS A 351 -26.13 13.49 4.79
CA CYS A 351 -24.96 12.71 4.43
C CYS A 351 -25.11 11.92 3.14
N THR A 352 -23.95 11.63 2.53
CA THR A 352 -23.86 10.67 1.42
C THR A 352 -23.54 9.26 1.92
N SER A 353 -22.88 8.44 1.10
CA SER A 353 -22.28 7.16 1.53
C SER A 353 -21.32 7.29 2.73
N ALA A 354 -20.89 8.51 3.04
CA ALA A 354 -20.12 8.84 4.24
C ALA A 354 -20.89 8.59 5.55
N GLY A 355 -22.22 8.69 5.57
CA GLY A 355 -23.05 8.40 6.74
C GLY A 355 -23.59 6.96 6.79
N GLU A 356 -23.50 6.22 5.68
CA GLU A 356 -24.06 4.87 5.58
C GLU A 356 -23.28 3.87 6.43
N VAL A 357 -21.95 3.96 6.49
CA VAL A 357 -21.11 2.97 7.18
C VAL A 357 -19.92 3.64 7.84
N GLY A 358 -19.60 3.21 9.07
CA GLY A 358 -18.48 3.77 9.83
C GLY A 358 -18.82 5.06 10.57
N LEU A 359 -20.07 5.26 10.96
CA LEU A 359 -20.49 6.15 12.02
C LEU A 359 -21.46 5.37 12.92
N ASP A 360 -21.24 5.41 14.22
CA ASP A 360 -22.19 4.85 15.17
C ASP A 360 -23.19 5.94 15.51
N ILE A 361 -24.24 6.02 14.70
CA ILE A 361 -25.33 6.99 14.86
C ILE A 361 -26.65 6.27 15.07
N ASP A 362 -27.54 6.93 15.81
CA ASP A 362 -28.92 6.49 16.02
C ASP A 362 -29.88 7.65 15.71
N ALA A 363 -30.62 7.53 14.61
CA ALA A 363 -31.62 8.51 14.18
C ALA A 363 -33.04 8.02 14.50
N ASP A 364 -33.95 8.97 14.71
CA ASP A 364 -35.38 8.68 14.89
C ASP A 364 -36.08 8.50 13.55
N VAL A 365 -35.70 9.36 12.59
CA VAL A 365 -36.30 9.45 11.25
C VAL A 365 -35.19 9.38 10.20
N GLY A 366 -35.34 8.48 9.23
CA GLY A 366 -34.48 8.39 8.05
C GLY A 366 -35.21 8.79 6.78
N LEU A 367 -34.81 9.92 6.19
CA LEU A 367 -35.29 10.38 4.90
C LEU A 367 -34.24 10.04 3.85
N MET A 368 -34.61 9.37 2.75
CA MET A 368 -33.62 8.86 1.81
C MET A 368 -34.07 8.85 0.34
N ASP A 369 -33.10 8.98 -0.56
CA ASP A 369 -33.27 8.69 -1.99
C ASP A 369 -33.20 7.17 -2.28
N LEU A 370 -33.77 6.74 -3.41
CA LEU A 370 -33.67 5.36 -3.90
C LEU A 370 -32.23 4.99 -4.24
N VAL A 371 -31.76 3.85 -3.73
CA VAL A 371 -30.41 3.31 -3.95
C VAL A 371 -30.46 1.79 -4.11
N THR A 372 -29.29 1.17 -4.34
CA THR A 372 -29.12 -0.28 -4.32
C THR A 372 -29.45 -0.87 -2.94
N LEU A 373 -29.85 -2.15 -2.91
CA LEU A 373 -30.40 -2.78 -1.72
C LEU A 373 -29.38 -2.87 -0.57
N ASP A 374 -28.11 -3.13 -0.88
CA ASP A 374 -27.03 -3.14 0.10
C ASP A 374 -26.89 -1.78 0.80
N ARG A 375 -26.94 -0.68 0.04
CA ARG A 375 -26.86 0.69 0.58
C ARG A 375 -28.11 1.05 1.36
N PHE A 376 -29.30 0.65 0.89
CA PHE A 376 -30.55 0.83 1.64
C PHE A 376 -30.49 0.14 3.01
N ILE A 377 -30.05 -1.11 3.07
CA ILE A 377 -29.90 -1.88 4.32
C ILE A 377 -28.96 -1.14 5.29
N GLN A 378 -27.85 -0.59 4.79
CA GLN A 378 -26.92 0.18 5.62
C GLN A 378 -27.56 1.46 6.18
N ARG A 379 -28.31 2.20 5.36
CA ARG A 379 -29.04 3.42 5.77
C ARG A 379 -30.11 3.09 6.81
N ALA A 380 -30.92 2.06 6.57
CA ALA A 380 -31.94 1.60 7.52
C ALA A 380 -31.30 1.13 8.84
N GLY A 381 -30.07 0.63 8.80
CA GLY A 381 -29.26 0.28 9.96
C GLY A 381 -28.79 1.47 10.83
N ARG A 382 -29.10 2.72 10.46
CA ARG A 382 -28.80 3.95 11.22
C ARG A 382 -30.04 4.58 11.86
N VAL A 383 -31.23 4.05 11.58
CA VAL A 383 -32.50 4.49 12.16
C VAL A 383 -32.97 3.46 13.18
N ASN A 384 -33.33 3.89 14.38
CA ASN A 384 -33.69 3.03 15.51
C ASN A 384 -32.70 1.87 15.68
N ARG A 385 -31.41 2.18 15.67
CA ARG A 385 -30.30 1.22 15.70
C ARG A 385 -30.27 0.44 17.01
N ARG A 386 -30.69 1.05 18.12
CA ARG A 386 -30.77 0.42 19.43
C ARG A 386 -32.02 -0.43 19.63
N GLY A 387 -33.07 -0.21 18.83
CA GLY A 387 -34.35 -0.87 18.99
C GLY A 387 -35.11 -0.45 20.26
N LEU A 388 -34.84 0.76 20.78
CA LEU A 388 -35.51 1.30 21.98
C LEU A 388 -36.83 2.01 21.66
N GLY A 389 -37.07 2.34 20.39
CA GLY A 389 -38.30 2.99 19.92
C GLY A 389 -38.85 2.36 18.65
N ILE A 390 -39.55 3.17 17.86
CA ILE A 390 -40.04 2.82 16.52
C ILE A 390 -39.27 3.68 15.52
N GLY A 391 -38.60 3.03 14.56
CA GLY A 391 -37.89 3.74 13.50
C GLY A 391 -38.81 4.14 12.35
N GLU A 392 -38.78 5.40 11.96
CA GLU A 392 -39.51 5.91 10.81
C GLU A 392 -38.58 6.07 9.60
N LEU A 393 -38.92 5.45 8.47
CA LEU A 393 -38.16 5.55 7.24
C LEU A 393 -39.07 6.01 6.10
N VAL A 394 -38.62 7.00 5.34
CA VAL A 394 -39.32 7.48 4.14
C VAL A 394 -38.36 7.48 2.96
N LEU A 395 -38.71 6.71 1.92
CA LEU A 395 -37.94 6.59 0.69
C LEU A 395 -38.62 7.38 -0.42
N PHE A 396 -37.96 8.42 -0.92
CA PHE A 396 -38.43 9.23 -2.03
C PHE A 396 -37.83 8.71 -3.33
N HIS A 397 -38.70 8.43 -4.31
CA HIS A 397 -38.25 7.86 -5.58
C HIS A 397 -39.07 8.34 -6.78
N ALA A 398 -38.46 8.34 -7.96
CA ALA A 398 -39.13 8.55 -9.24
C ALA A 398 -39.15 7.25 -10.07
N GLY A 399 -39.32 6.11 -9.39
CA GLY A 399 -39.34 4.78 -10.02
C GLY A 399 -38.00 4.37 -10.63
N GLY A 400 -36.89 4.95 -10.18
CA GLY A 400 -35.55 4.70 -10.72
C GLY A 400 -35.12 5.69 -11.81
N ALA A 401 -36.02 6.51 -12.36
CA ALA A 401 -35.72 7.48 -13.40
C ALA A 401 -34.83 8.65 -12.94
N GLU A 402 -34.60 8.79 -11.64
CA GLU A 402 -33.59 9.67 -11.04
C GLU A 402 -32.14 9.21 -11.32
N TRP A 403 -31.97 7.96 -11.78
CA TRP A 403 -30.69 7.34 -12.14
C TRP A 403 -30.59 7.08 -13.64
N GLY A 404 -29.36 6.96 -14.14
CA GLY A 404 -29.08 6.37 -15.45
C GLY A 404 -28.70 4.89 -15.33
N GLU A 405 -28.63 4.18 -16.45
CA GLU A 405 -28.12 2.80 -16.48
C GLU A 405 -26.61 2.75 -16.17
N PRO A 406 -26.11 1.71 -15.47
CA PRO A 406 -26.82 0.49 -15.03
C PRO A 406 -27.54 0.63 -13.67
N LEU A 407 -27.35 1.77 -12.97
CA LEU A 407 -27.85 1.96 -11.61
C LEU A 407 -29.39 1.97 -11.54
N GLN A 408 -30.04 2.47 -12.60
CA GLN A 408 -31.50 2.45 -12.73
C GLN A 408 -32.07 1.04 -12.58
N ALA A 409 -31.50 0.03 -13.25
CA ALA A 409 -31.96 -1.35 -13.14
C ALA A 409 -31.84 -1.90 -11.71
N LEU A 410 -30.69 -1.68 -11.06
CA LEU A 410 -30.43 -2.12 -9.67
C LEU A 410 -31.39 -1.47 -8.66
N CYS A 411 -31.62 -0.16 -8.81
CA CYS A 411 -32.54 0.61 -7.98
C CYS A 411 -34.00 0.19 -8.20
N THR A 412 -34.39 -0.09 -9.44
CA THR A 412 -35.73 -0.62 -9.77
C THR A 412 -35.94 -1.98 -9.13
N ARG A 413 -34.93 -2.87 -9.20
CA ARG A 413 -34.99 -4.16 -8.52
C ARG A 413 -35.07 -4.01 -7.00
N THR A 414 -34.31 -3.07 -6.43
CA THR A 414 -34.37 -2.75 -5.00
C THR A 414 -35.78 -2.35 -4.59
N LEU A 415 -36.41 -1.44 -5.34
CA LEU A 415 -37.78 -1.01 -5.08
C LEU A 415 -38.77 -2.19 -5.11
N SER A 416 -38.69 -3.04 -6.14
CA SER A 416 -39.53 -4.25 -6.26
C SER A 416 -39.39 -5.19 -5.07
N LEU A 417 -38.18 -5.40 -4.56
CA LEU A 417 -37.94 -6.26 -3.38
C LEU A 417 -38.48 -5.62 -2.09
N LEU A 418 -38.43 -4.29 -1.96
CA LEU A 418 -38.97 -3.58 -0.81
C LEU A 418 -40.51 -3.56 -0.82
N GLU A 419 -41.14 -3.46 -1.98
CA GLU A 419 -42.60 -3.52 -2.15
C GLU A 419 -43.18 -4.89 -1.76
N GLU A 420 -42.39 -5.97 -1.88
CA GLU A 420 -42.77 -7.34 -1.51
C GLU A 420 -42.69 -7.61 0.01
N LEU A 421 -42.13 -6.69 0.81
CA LEU A 421 -42.05 -6.85 2.26
C LEU A 421 -43.43 -6.72 2.93
N ASP A 422 -43.60 -7.44 4.05
CA ASP A 422 -44.84 -7.44 4.84
C ASP A 422 -45.29 -6.01 5.17
N ALA A 423 -46.48 -5.64 4.72
CA ALA A 423 -47.05 -4.31 4.92
C ALA A 423 -48.09 -4.30 6.06
N GLN A 424 -48.03 -3.26 6.89
CA GLN A 424 -49.04 -2.94 7.90
C GLN A 424 -49.53 -1.50 7.72
N THR A 425 -50.48 -1.05 8.54
CA THR A 425 -50.94 0.35 8.56
C THR A 425 -49.83 1.37 8.77
N ALA A 426 -48.73 0.97 9.42
CA ALA A 426 -47.56 1.81 9.68
C ALA A 426 -46.56 1.88 8.51
N GLY A 427 -46.64 0.98 7.51
CA GLY A 427 -45.70 0.87 6.39
C GLY A 427 -45.21 -0.57 6.17
N HIS A 428 -44.18 -0.74 5.34
CA HIS A 428 -43.49 -2.03 5.13
C HIS A 428 -42.51 -2.31 6.27
N ASP A 429 -42.47 -3.56 6.76
CA ASP A 429 -41.51 -3.97 7.80
C ASP A 429 -40.09 -4.09 7.24
N VAL A 430 -39.23 -3.14 7.62
CA VAL A 430 -37.80 -3.13 7.30
C VAL A 430 -36.95 -3.34 8.56
N SER A 431 -37.46 -4.12 9.51
CA SER A 431 -36.67 -4.63 10.63
C SER A 431 -35.41 -5.37 10.11
N PRO A 432 -34.29 -5.38 10.86
CA PRO A 432 -33.08 -6.07 10.44
C PRO A 432 -33.31 -7.55 10.09
N LEU A 433 -34.25 -8.23 10.75
CA LEU A 433 -34.63 -9.61 10.45
C LEU A 433 -35.30 -9.72 9.08
N SER A 434 -36.25 -8.85 8.77
CA SER A 434 -36.94 -8.82 7.47
C SER A 434 -35.98 -8.48 6.33
N LEU A 435 -35.09 -7.51 6.54
CA LEU A 435 -34.04 -7.17 5.57
C LEU A 435 -33.00 -8.30 5.40
N SER A 436 -32.65 -9.03 6.46
CA SER A 436 -31.72 -10.18 6.35
C SER A 436 -32.28 -11.28 5.45
N ARG A 437 -33.60 -11.49 5.42
CA ARG A 437 -34.23 -12.47 4.52
C ARG A 437 -34.04 -12.07 3.05
N LEU A 438 -34.10 -10.77 2.73
CA LEU A 438 -33.81 -10.29 1.38
C LEU A 438 -32.36 -10.56 0.96
N THR A 439 -31.41 -10.59 1.90
CA THR A 439 -30.01 -10.90 1.57
C THR A 439 -29.74 -12.38 1.25
N ASP A 440 -30.64 -13.26 1.69
CA ASP A 440 -30.62 -14.68 1.35
C ASP A 440 -31.51 -14.98 0.10
N ASP A 441 -32.26 -13.99 -0.41
CA ASP A 441 -33.05 -14.12 -1.65
C ASP A 441 -32.11 -14.19 -2.87
N PRO A 442 -32.28 -15.16 -3.79
CA PRO A 442 -31.46 -15.25 -5.00
C PRO A 442 -31.46 -13.97 -5.87
N ARG A 443 -32.53 -13.17 -5.82
CA ARG A 443 -32.67 -11.90 -6.55
C ARG A 443 -31.87 -10.75 -5.93
N TYR A 444 -31.29 -10.93 -4.74
CA TYR A 444 -30.42 -9.93 -4.10
C TYR A 444 -29.30 -9.46 -5.04
N VAL A 445 -28.71 -10.38 -5.80
CA VAL A 445 -27.62 -10.09 -6.74
C VAL A 445 -28.03 -9.17 -7.89
N GLU A 446 -29.32 -9.06 -8.18
CA GLU A 446 -29.87 -8.13 -9.18
C GLU A 446 -30.14 -6.73 -8.60
N ALA A 447 -30.07 -6.58 -7.27
CA ALA A 447 -30.37 -5.35 -6.55
C ALA A 447 -29.13 -4.63 -6.01
N VAL A 448 -27.93 -5.21 -6.21
CA VAL A 448 -26.65 -4.69 -5.72
C VAL A 448 -25.64 -4.61 -6.86
N PRO A 449 -24.64 -3.72 -6.77
CA PRO A 449 -23.59 -3.66 -7.77
C PRO A 449 -22.82 -4.99 -7.84
N PRO A 450 -22.44 -5.46 -9.04
CA PRO A 450 -21.52 -6.59 -9.14
C PRO A 450 -20.17 -6.21 -8.50
N PRO A 451 -19.39 -7.19 -8.01
CA PRO A 451 -18.03 -6.93 -7.56
C PRO A 451 -17.22 -6.22 -8.66
N PRO A 452 -16.43 -5.18 -8.32
CA PRO A 452 -15.59 -4.51 -9.31
C PRO A 452 -14.63 -5.53 -9.94
N PRO A 453 -14.32 -5.42 -11.24
CA PRO A 453 -13.26 -6.18 -11.85
C PRO A 453 -11.95 -5.94 -11.08
N ARG A 454 -11.11 -6.94 -10.94
CA ARG A 454 -9.85 -6.87 -10.20
C ARG A 454 -8.71 -7.42 -11.02
N ARG A 455 -7.52 -6.88 -10.81
CA ARG A 455 -6.29 -7.42 -11.39
C ARG A 455 -5.77 -8.56 -10.51
N SER A 456 -5.42 -9.69 -11.12
CA SER A 456 -4.71 -10.79 -10.45
C SER A 456 -3.29 -10.36 -10.07
N LEU A 457 -2.81 -10.70 -8.88
CA LEU A 457 -1.49 -10.33 -8.38
C LEU A 457 -0.38 -11.04 -9.15
N GLU A 458 0.33 -10.32 -10.01
CA GLU A 458 1.43 -10.89 -10.79
C GLU A 458 2.71 -11.06 -9.93
N PRO A 459 3.31 -12.28 -9.85
CA PRO A 459 4.51 -12.53 -9.04
C PRO A 459 5.71 -11.63 -9.38
N ALA A 460 5.86 -11.26 -10.64
CA ALA A 460 6.93 -10.37 -11.10
C ALA A 460 6.78 -8.93 -10.58
N ILE A 461 5.54 -8.43 -10.44
CA ILE A 461 5.26 -7.12 -9.85
C ILE A 461 5.54 -7.17 -8.35
N LEU A 462 5.08 -8.23 -7.67
CA LEU A 462 5.32 -8.41 -6.24
C LEU A 462 6.82 -8.51 -5.91
N THR A 463 7.60 -9.21 -6.71
CA THR A 463 9.07 -9.29 -6.56
C THR A 463 9.72 -7.91 -6.69
N GLN A 464 9.26 -7.08 -7.63
CA GLN A 464 9.72 -5.69 -7.77
C GLN A 464 9.29 -4.82 -6.59
N TRP A 465 8.08 -5.01 -6.06
CA TRP A 465 7.66 -4.32 -4.83
C TRP A 465 8.48 -4.76 -3.60
N ALA A 466 8.94 -6.00 -3.52
CA ALA A 466 9.81 -6.45 -2.43
C ALA A 466 11.20 -5.78 -2.42
N MET A 467 11.58 -5.11 -3.53
CA MET A 467 12.78 -4.29 -3.65
C MET A 467 12.53 -2.89 -3.06
N THR A 468 12.43 -2.82 -1.73
CA THR A 468 12.00 -1.60 -1.02
C THR A 468 13.04 -0.47 -1.01
N SER A 469 14.29 -0.76 -1.37
CA SER A 469 15.31 0.29 -1.53
C SER A 469 15.13 1.08 -2.83
N LEU A 470 14.32 0.59 -3.77
CA LEU A 470 14.01 1.24 -5.04
C LEU A 470 12.68 1.98 -4.96
N ARG A 471 12.57 3.09 -5.69
CA ARG A 471 11.35 3.90 -5.76
C ARG A 471 10.32 3.25 -6.70
N LEU A 472 9.04 3.39 -6.38
CA LEU A 472 7.94 2.76 -7.15
C LEU A 472 7.86 3.31 -8.58
N ASP A 473 8.08 4.61 -8.76
CA ASP A 473 8.16 5.28 -10.06
C ASP A 473 9.31 4.73 -10.94
N ALA A 474 10.48 4.51 -10.36
CA ALA A 474 11.65 3.95 -11.03
C ALA A 474 11.41 2.51 -11.52
N LEU A 475 10.63 1.72 -10.78
CA LEU A 475 10.28 0.35 -11.16
C LEU A 475 9.32 0.28 -12.36
N ARG A 476 8.56 1.35 -12.62
CA ARG A 476 7.58 1.42 -13.73
C ARG A 476 6.57 0.27 -13.72
N VAL A 477 6.07 -0.09 -12.54
CA VAL A 477 5.01 -1.10 -12.35
C VAL A 477 3.73 -0.42 -11.85
N PRO A 478 2.55 -1.07 -11.96
CA PRO A 478 1.32 -0.54 -11.38
C PRO A 478 1.48 -0.25 -9.88
N ALA A 479 0.71 0.72 -9.38
CA ALA A 479 0.61 0.98 -7.95
C ALA A 479 -0.21 -0.12 -7.24
N PRO A 480 0.03 -0.38 -5.94
CA PRO A 480 -0.78 -1.31 -5.15
C PRO A 480 -2.28 -1.04 -5.19
N ASP A 481 -2.69 0.23 -5.34
CA ASP A 481 -4.10 0.67 -5.36
C ASP A 481 -4.96 -0.10 -6.37
N PHE A 482 -4.41 -0.41 -7.55
CA PHE A 482 -5.12 -1.15 -8.61
C PHE A 482 -5.52 -2.58 -8.18
N PHE A 483 -4.83 -3.14 -7.19
CA PHE A 483 -5.11 -4.47 -6.66
C PHE A 483 -6.05 -4.37 -5.46
N LEU A 484 -5.86 -3.36 -4.61
CA LEU A 484 -6.64 -3.21 -3.37
C LEU A 484 -8.10 -2.80 -3.62
N HIS A 485 -8.36 -1.95 -4.61
CA HIS A 485 -9.69 -1.35 -4.84
C HIS A 485 -10.44 -1.93 -6.05
N GLY A 486 -9.77 -2.75 -6.86
CA GLY A 486 -10.29 -3.17 -8.15
C GLY A 486 -10.07 -2.09 -9.22
N LEU A 487 -10.60 -2.37 -10.41
CA LEU A 487 -10.31 -1.63 -11.61
C LEU A 487 -11.35 -0.57 -11.94
N ASP A 488 -12.49 -0.46 -11.25
CA ASP A 488 -13.54 0.50 -11.65
C ASP A 488 -13.13 1.97 -11.55
N ASP A 489 -13.68 2.77 -12.47
CA ASP A 489 -13.18 4.11 -12.85
C ASP A 489 -14.02 5.25 -12.26
N GLU A 490 -15.29 5.00 -11.90
CA GLU A 490 -16.23 6.06 -11.51
C GLU A 490 -15.91 6.73 -10.16
N ASP A 491 -15.07 6.10 -9.34
CA ASP A 491 -14.72 6.56 -7.98
C ASP A 491 -13.22 6.85 -7.79
N ARG A 492 -12.44 7.03 -8.87
CA ARG A 492 -11.00 7.27 -8.76
C ARG A 492 -10.69 8.68 -8.25
N GLU A 493 -10.51 8.78 -6.94
CA GLU A 493 -10.21 10.00 -6.21
C GLU A 493 -8.74 10.42 -6.34
N VAL A 494 -8.51 11.73 -6.33
CA VAL A 494 -7.21 12.37 -6.12
C VAL A 494 -7.22 12.98 -4.73
N GLU A 495 -6.15 12.78 -3.96
CA GLU A 495 -6.00 13.42 -2.65
C GLU A 495 -5.50 14.85 -2.83
N LEU A 496 -6.08 15.79 -2.09
CA LEU A 496 -5.75 17.20 -2.12
C LEU A 496 -5.24 17.61 -0.73
N VAL A 497 -4.12 18.33 -0.68
CA VAL A 497 -3.60 18.91 0.57
C VAL A 497 -3.13 20.34 0.37
N TRP A 498 -3.22 21.16 1.40
CA TRP A 498 -2.81 22.55 1.38
C TRP A 498 -1.58 22.72 2.26
N ARG A 499 -0.42 23.02 1.65
CA ARG A 499 0.86 23.13 2.36
C ARG A 499 1.67 24.34 1.93
N ASP A 500 2.21 25.03 2.92
CA ASP A 500 3.17 26.09 2.70
C ASP A 500 4.59 25.49 2.53
N LEU A 501 5.01 25.33 1.28
CA LEU A 501 6.25 24.64 0.89
C LEU A 501 7.50 25.44 1.31
N PRO A 502 8.63 24.77 1.61
CA PRO A 502 9.90 25.46 1.79
C PRO A 502 10.34 26.12 0.48
N SER A 503 11.08 27.23 0.61
CA SER A 503 11.71 27.95 -0.49
C SER A 503 12.89 27.19 -1.11
N ASP A 504 13.49 26.26 -0.36
CA ASP A 504 14.56 25.36 -0.79
C ASP A 504 14.02 24.20 -1.63
N LEU A 505 13.92 24.43 -2.95
CA LEU A 505 13.37 23.44 -3.89
C LEU A 505 14.26 22.22 -4.08
N ALA A 506 15.57 22.36 -3.87
CA ALA A 506 16.52 21.26 -4.04
C ALA A 506 16.34 20.19 -2.96
N ARG A 507 15.97 20.60 -1.74
CA ARG A 507 15.71 19.71 -0.60
C ARG A 507 14.23 19.41 -0.39
N LEU A 508 13.36 19.75 -1.35
CA LEU A 508 11.92 19.55 -1.21
C LEU A 508 11.53 18.06 -1.07
N ALA A 509 12.24 17.17 -1.76
CA ALA A 509 12.03 15.73 -1.62
C ALA A 509 12.38 15.25 -0.19
N ASP A 510 13.52 15.68 0.33
CA ASP A 510 13.95 15.40 1.71
C ASP A 510 12.96 15.97 2.74
N TRP A 511 12.41 17.16 2.46
CA TRP A 511 11.39 17.77 3.31
C TRP A 511 10.10 16.95 3.34
N PHE A 512 9.60 16.44 2.22
CA PHE A 512 8.43 15.56 2.24
C PHE A 512 8.71 14.23 2.94
N GLU A 513 9.94 13.71 2.86
CA GLU A 513 10.35 12.50 3.61
C GLU A 513 10.41 12.77 5.12
N ALA A 514 10.93 13.93 5.53
CA ALA A 514 11.06 14.33 6.93
C ALA A 514 9.73 14.84 7.53
N TRP A 515 8.92 15.54 6.73
CA TRP A 515 7.62 16.13 7.08
C TRP A 515 6.49 15.55 6.21
N PRO A 516 6.16 14.25 6.31
CA PRO A 516 5.18 13.60 5.44
C PRO A 516 3.76 14.16 5.58
N VAL A 517 2.96 14.00 4.52
CA VAL A 517 1.53 14.36 4.46
C VAL A 517 0.69 13.49 5.39
N LEU A 518 0.11 14.12 6.40
CA LEU A 518 -0.82 13.50 7.35
C LEU A 518 -2.23 13.45 6.78
N ARG A 519 -3.06 12.58 7.36
CA ARG A 519 -4.44 12.40 6.91
C ARG A 519 -5.31 13.64 7.15
N GLN A 520 -5.15 14.33 8.28
CA GLN A 520 -5.96 15.50 8.63
C GLN A 520 -5.89 16.61 7.57
N GLU A 521 -4.80 16.65 6.82
CA GLU A 521 -4.56 17.58 5.72
C GLU A 521 -5.35 17.24 4.45
N ARG A 522 -5.82 15.99 4.31
CA ARG A 522 -6.34 15.43 3.05
C ARG A 522 -7.82 15.69 2.87
N ALA A 523 -8.15 16.26 1.72
CA ALA A 523 -9.47 16.19 1.09
C ALA A 523 -9.41 15.28 -0.14
N ARG A 524 -10.57 14.94 -0.71
CA ARG A 524 -10.65 14.06 -1.88
C ARG A 524 -11.66 14.59 -2.88
N LEU A 525 -11.32 14.45 -4.16
CA LEU A 525 -12.22 14.73 -5.27
C LEU A 525 -12.05 13.67 -6.35
N PRO A 526 -13.12 13.31 -7.08
CA PRO A 526 -12.99 12.63 -8.36
C PRO A 526 -12.01 13.38 -9.27
N ILE A 527 -11.21 12.66 -10.04
CA ILE A 527 -10.14 13.24 -10.87
C ILE A 527 -10.59 14.40 -11.76
N TYR A 528 -11.81 14.33 -12.32
CA TYR A 528 -12.35 15.39 -13.16
C TYR A 528 -12.64 16.67 -12.36
N GLN A 529 -13.20 16.55 -11.16
CA GLN A 529 -13.43 17.69 -10.26
C GLN A 529 -12.10 18.27 -9.76
N ALA A 530 -11.11 17.42 -9.46
CA ALA A 530 -9.76 17.86 -9.09
C ALA A 530 -9.11 18.68 -10.21
N ARG A 531 -9.24 18.24 -11.48
CA ARG A 531 -8.75 19.01 -12.64
C ARG A 531 -9.47 20.34 -12.81
N SER A 532 -10.80 20.36 -12.71
CA SER A 532 -11.58 21.60 -12.77
C SER A 532 -11.23 22.57 -11.64
N LEU A 533 -11.00 22.06 -10.42
CA LEU A 533 -10.51 22.86 -9.29
C LEU A 533 -9.16 23.48 -9.63
N VAL A 534 -8.18 22.68 -10.09
CA VAL A 534 -6.85 23.18 -10.46
C VAL A 534 -6.90 24.19 -11.59
N GLU A 535 -7.71 23.98 -12.61
CA GLU A 535 -7.91 24.95 -13.70
C GLU A 535 -8.38 26.29 -13.15
N ALA A 536 -9.40 26.31 -12.28
CA ALA A 536 -9.91 27.54 -11.69
C ALA A 536 -8.85 28.25 -10.82
N LEU A 537 -8.11 27.50 -9.99
CA LEU A 537 -7.04 28.05 -9.15
C LEU A 537 -5.88 28.60 -9.98
N TRP A 538 -5.48 27.86 -11.03
CA TRP A 538 -4.42 28.26 -11.97
C TRP A 538 -4.82 29.54 -12.71
N GLN A 539 -6.06 29.63 -13.21
CA GLN A 539 -6.60 30.82 -13.88
C GLN A 539 -6.62 32.03 -12.95
N ARG A 540 -7.10 31.87 -11.70
CA ARG A 540 -7.15 32.95 -10.71
C ARG A 540 -5.78 33.55 -10.41
N ALA A 541 -4.75 32.71 -10.40
CA ALA A 541 -3.39 33.13 -10.07
C ALA A 541 -2.59 33.63 -11.30
N GLN A 542 -3.18 33.62 -12.50
CA GLN A 542 -2.60 34.25 -13.68
C GLN A 542 -2.51 35.78 -13.46
N GLY A 543 -1.31 36.33 -13.50
CA GLY A 543 -1.05 37.76 -13.32
C GLY A 543 -0.22 38.12 -12.08
N VAL A 544 -0.03 37.19 -11.14
CA VAL A 544 0.94 37.34 -10.05
C VAL A 544 2.33 36.99 -10.58
N LYS A 545 3.24 37.97 -10.68
CA LYS A 545 4.65 37.76 -11.09
C LYS A 545 5.45 37.09 -9.98
N ASN A 546 5.11 35.84 -9.65
CA ASN A 546 5.89 35.06 -8.69
C ASN A 546 6.16 33.66 -9.24
N ALA A 547 7.43 33.25 -9.21
CA ALA A 547 7.89 31.94 -9.70
C ALA A 547 7.82 30.85 -8.61
N LEU A 548 7.24 31.17 -7.44
CA LEU A 548 7.09 30.21 -6.36
C LEU A 548 6.25 29.01 -6.80
N PRO A 549 6.58 27.80 -6.32
CA PRO A 549 5.76 26.62 -6.51
C PRO A 549 4.32 26.88 -6.06
N ALA A 550 3.37 26.48 -6.90
CA ALA A 550 1.93 26.58 -6.67
C ALA A 550 1.32 25.20 -6.45
N PHE A 551 1.86 24.19 -7.14
CA PHE A 551 1.41 22.81 -7.08
C PHE A 551 2.62 21.88 -6.96
N ALA A 552 2.48 20.80 -6.19
CA ALA A 552 3.40 19.66 -6.22
C ALA A 552 2.61 18.35 -6.26
N VAL A 553 3.14 17.31 -6.89
CA VAL A 553 2.46 16.00 -6.97
C VAL A 553 3.31 14.93 -6.30
N LEU A 554 2.69 14.24 -5.34
CA LEU A 554 3.26 13.10 -4.64
C LEU A 554 2.67 11.79 -5.21
N ASP A 555 3.47 10.73 -5.19
CA ASP A 555 3.00 9.38 -5.47
C ASP A 555 2.12 8.83 -4.33
N GLY A 556 1.58 7.62 -4.49
CA GLY A 556 0.75 6.96 -3.47
C GLY A 556 1.49 6.64 -2.16
N GLN A 557 2.83 6.75 -2.14
CA GLN A 557 3.64 6.61 -0.93
C GLN A 557 3.91 7.96 -0.24
N GLY A 558 3.44 9.07 -0.82
CA GLY A 558 3.68 10.42 -0.33
C GLY A 558 5.05 10.98 -0.72
N ARG A 559 5.74 10.39 -1.69
CA ARG A 559 7.04 10.87 -2.18
C ARG A 559 6.85 11.82 -3.35
N LEU A 560 7.66 12.88 -3.39
CA LEU A 560 7.67 13.82 -4.50
C LEU A 560 8.03 13.10 -5.81
N ILE A 561 7.19 13.27 -6.83
CA ILE A 561 7.45 12.75 -8.18
C ILE A 561 8.38 13.72 -8.91
N ASP A 562 9.39 13.19 -9.59
CA ASP A 562 10.33 14.00 -10.38
C ASP A 562 9.58 14.86 -11.43
N ASP A 563 10.08 16.08 -11.65
CA ASP A 563 9.49 17.08 -12.56
C ASP A 563 7.98 17.28 -12.34
N SER A 564 7.55 17.28 -11.07
CA SER A 564 6.14 17.44 -10.67
C SER A 564 5.91 18.55 -9.63
N VAL A 565 6.80 19.54 -9.63
CA VAL A 565 6.64 20.83 -8.94
C VAL A 565 6.33 21.87 -10.01
N PHE A 566 5.21 22.57 -9.87
CA PHE A 566 4.71 23.51 -10.86
C PHE A 566 4.43 24.86 -10.24
N SER A 567 4.80 25.91 -10.94
CA SER A 567 4.37 27.29 -10.70
C SER A 567 3.07 27.59 -11.46
N THR A 568 2.51 28.78 -11.25
CA THR A 568 1.38 29.27 -12.05
C THR A 568 1.78 29.68 -13.48
N GLN A 569 3.08 29.73 -13.78
CA GLN A 569 3.60 30.04 -15.11
C GLN A 569 3.71 28.79 -16.01
N ASP A 570 3.71 27.62 -15.40
CA ASP A 570 3.71 26.36 -16.13
C ASP A 570 2.39 26.13 -16.85
N ALA A 571 2.45 25.46 -18.00
CA ALA A 571 1.26 25.18 -18.80
C ALA A 571 0.30 24.26 -18.04
N LEU A 572 -0.98 24.64 -17.95
CA LEU A 572 -2.03 23.86 -17.26
C LEU A 572 -2.02 22.38 -17.67
N ARG A 573 -1.85 22.09 -18.96
CA ARG A 573 -1.76 20.72 -19.49
C ARG A 573 -0.63 19.87 -18.88
N ALA A 574 0.48 20.50 -18.47
CA ALA A 574 1.57 19.79 -17.80
C ALA A 574 1.15 19.36 -16.38
N ILE A 575 0.43 20.21 -15.66
CA ILE A 575 -0.11 19.95 -14.32
C ILE A 575 -1.18 18.86 -14.39
N GLU A 576 -2.17 19.01 -15.27
CA GLU A 576 -3.29 18.06 -15.43
C GLU A 576 -2.86 16.64 -15.77
N ARG A 577 -1.77 16.50 -16.54
CA ARG A 577 -1.18 15.18 -16.89
C ARG A 577 -0.62 14.46 -15.66
N ARG A 578 -0.16 15.19 -14.64
CA ARG A 578 0.35 14.62 -13.39
C ARG A 578 -0.74 14.27 -12.39
N ILE A 579 -1.92 14.90 -12.50
CA ILE A 579 -3.10 14.57 -11.71
C ILE A 579 -3.65 13.22 -12.20
N GLN A 580 -3.41 12.19 -11.40
CA GLN A 580 -3.79 10.79 -11.65
C GLN A 580 -4.36 10.18 -10.36
N PRO A 581 -5.18 9.13 -10.45
CA PRO A 581 -5.70 8.42 -9.28
C PRO A 581 -4.58 7.92 -8.36
N GLY A 582 -4.82 7.92 -7.06
CA GLY A 582 -3.85 7.45 -6.05
C GLY A 582 -2.66 8.40 -5.82
N ARG A 583 -2.62 9.55 -6.49
CA ARG A 583 -1.63 10.61 -6.22
C ARG A 583 -2.19 11.66 -5.29
N THR A 584 -1.29 12.36 -4.60
CA THR A 584 -1.64 13.53 -3.79
C THR A 584 -1.21 14.80 -4.51
N LEU A 585 -2.14 15.69 -4.77
CA LEU A 585 -1.87 17.05 -5.22
C LEU A 585 -1.73 17.97 -4.00
N VAL A 586 -0.56 18.58 -3.89
CA VAL A 586 -0.25 19.61 -2.91
C VAL A 586 -0.52 20.97 -3.54
N ILE A 587 -1.33 21.78 -2.88
CA ILE A 587 -1.77 23.11 -3.31
C ILE A 587 -1.21 24.15 -2.35
N ARG A 588 -0.71 25.28 -2.87
CA ARG A 588 -0.26 26.38 -2.01
C ARG A 588 -1.46 27.07 -1.32
N PRO A 589 -1.44 27.30 0.00
CA PRO A 589 -2.58 27.78 0.78
C PRO A 589 -3.24 29.09 0.31
N ASP A 590 -2.48 30.03 -0.23
CA ASP A 590 -2.94 31.34 -0.71
C ASP A 590 -3.82 31.27 -1.97
N LEU A 591 -3.82 30.14 -2.69
CA LEU A 591 -4.65 29.96 -3.89
C LEU A 591 -6.13 29.78 -3.55
N GLY A 592 -6.45 29.38 -2.31
CA GLY A 592 -7.79 29.04 -1.87
C GLY A 592 -8.20 27.63 -2.27
N GLY A 593 -9.48 27.46 -2.63
CA GLY A 593 -10.01 26.18 -3.11
C GLY A 593 -10.65 25.30 -2.03
N LEU A 594 -10.88 25.81 -0.82
CA LEU A 594 -11.53 25.09 0.28
C LEU A 594 -12.59 25.98 0.95
N ALA A 595 -13.82 25.48 1.06
CA ALA A 595 -14.91 26.14 1.77
C ALA A 595 -14.74 26.05 3.29
N VAL A 596 -15.41 26.94 4.02
CA VAL A 596 -15.43 26.93 5.50
C VAL A 596 -16.00 25.62 6.06
N THR A 597 -16.86 24.96 5.29
CA THR A 597 -17.38 23.62 5.62
C THR A 597 -16.32 22.51 5.51
N GLY A 598 -15.18 22.77 4.86
CA GLY A 598 -14.14 21.79 4.57
C GLY A 598 -14.28 21.07 3.23
N LEU A 599 -15.23 21.48 2.39
CA LEU A 599 -15.40 20.94 1.04
C LEU A 599 -14.45 21.65 0.06
N PRO A 600 -13.72 20.92 -0.80
CA PRO A 600 -13.00 21.54 -1.91
C PRO A 600 -13.98 22.28 -2.83
N ASP A 601 -13.70 23.54 -3.10
CA ASP A 601 -14.60 24.42 -3.84
C ASP A 601 -13.80 25.45 -4.64
N ALA A 602 -13.97 25.39 -5.96
CA ALA A 602 -13.27 26.24 -6.90
C ALA A 602 -13.62 27.73 -6.75
N GLU A 603 -14.77 28.08 -6.17
CA GLU A 603 -15.19 29.48 -5.99
C GLU A 603 -14.54 30.15 -4.78
N GLN A 604 -13.95 29.37 -3.86
CA GLN A 604 -13.38 29.88 -2.63
C GLN A 604 -11.98 30.44 -2.86
N ALA A 605 -11.79 31.71 -2.49
CA ALA A 605 -10.53 32.44 -2.64
C ALA A 605 -9.85 32.76 -1.30
N ALA A 606 -10.47 32.40 -0.17
CA ALA A 606 -9.87 32.61 1.15
C ALA A 606 -8.63 31.74 1.33
N VAL A 607 -7.61 32.27 2.02
CA VAL A 607 -6.39 31.52 2.35
C VAL A 607 -6.76 30.32 3.21
N VAL A 608 -6.32 29.14 2.79
CA VAL A 608 -6.59 27.88 3.50
C VAL A 608 -5.59 27.72 4.64
N ALA A 609 -6.03 27.21 5.80
CA ALA A 609 -5.08 26.90 6.88
C ALA A 609 -4.21 25.68 6.52
N ASP A 610 -2.88 25.81 6.68
CA ASP A 610 -1.94 24.68 6.69
C ASP A 610 -2.01 24.01 8.06
N VAL A 611 -2.59 22.80 8.10
CA VAL A 611 -2.81 22.01 9.32
C VAL A 611 -1.76 20.91 9.51
N SER A 612 -0.60 21.03 8.85
CA SER A 612 0.47 20.01 8.89
C SER A 612 1.20 19.92 10.24
N ALA A 613 1.10 20.96 11.08
CA ALA A 613 1.69 21.00 12.42
C ALA A 613 0.78 20.45 13.52
N GLU A 614 -0.54 20.47 13.30
CA GLU A 614 -1.56 20.14 14.31
C GLU A 614 -1.36 18.72 14.87
N GLY A 615 -1.22 18.58 16.19
CA GLY A 615 -0.99 17.29 16.85
C GLY A 615 0.36 16.61 16.55
N ARG A 616 1.27 17.25 15.80
CA ARG A 616 2.59 16.70 15.44
C ARG A 616 3.75 17.53 15.98
N GLY A 617 3.66 18.84 15.91
CA GLY A 617 4.81 19.70 16.19
C GLY A 617 4.52 21.16 15.89
N GLN A 618 5.54 21.89 15.49
CA GLN A 618 5.47 23.33 15.26
C GLN A 618 6.15 23.71 13.96
N VAL A 619 5.54 24.64 13.24
CA VAL A 619 6.11 25.26 12.04
C VAL A 619 6.03 26.76 12.22
N PHE A 620 7.15 27.45 12.10
CA PHE A 620 7.20 28.90 12.24
C PHE A 620 8.37 29.50 11.46
N THR A 621 8.30 30.81 11.23
CA THR A 621 9.36 31.59 10.60
C THR A 621 10.01 32.49 11.62
N VAL A 622 11.32 32.34 11.83
CA VAL A 622 12.13 33.11 12.79
C VAL A 622 13.29 33.78 12.07
N ARG A 623 13.72 34.95 12.57
CA ARG A 623 14.88 35.66 12.03
C ARG A 623 16.13 35.31 12.82
N PHE A 624 17.09 34.69 12.15
CA PHE A 624 18.41 34.39 12.70
C PHE A 624 19.45 35.40 12.19
N ARG A 625 20.43 35.69 13.03
CA ARG A 625 21.60 36.50 12.67
C ARG A 625 22.75 35.57 12.29
N ALA A 626 23.45 35.88 11.22
CA ALA A 626 24.68 35.22 10.79
C ALA A 626 25.80 36.27 10.75
N ASP A 627 26.85 36.06 11.53
CA ASP A 627 28.08 36.85 11.55
C ASP A 627 29.13 36.09 10.73
N ILE A 628 29.67 36.71 9.69
CA ILE A 628 30.62 36.11 8.74
C ILE A 628 31.96 36.84 8.88
N THR A 629 32.98 36.13 9.38
CA THR A 629 34.33 36.66 9.64
C THR A 629 35.36 35.68 9.10
N GLU A 630 36.28 36.12 8.23
CA GLU A 630 37.37 35.30 7.67
C GLU A 630 36.93 33.93 7.06
N GLY A 631 35.70 33.86 6.53
CA GLY A 631 35.14 32.63 5.96
C GLY A 631 34.47 31.69 6.97
N GLU A 632 34.50 32.02 8.27
CA GLU A 632 33.72 31.34 9.30
C GLU A 632 32.36 32.03 9.48
N THR A 633 31.29 31.23 9.64
CA THR A 633 29.95 31.74 9.89
C THR A 633 29.53 31.35 11.30
N THR A 634 29.10 32.32 12.10
CA THR A 634 28.48 32.10 13.40
C THR A 634 27.02 32.54 13.35
N TRP A 635 26.11 31.62 13.60
CA TRP A 635 24.69 31.90 13.73
C TRP A 635 24.34 32.25 15.18
N SER A 636 23.47 33.24 15.37
CA SER A 636 22.97 33.65 16.69
C SER A 636 21.47 33.97 16.69
N TYR A 637 20.84 33.69 17.84
CA TYR A 637 19.45 34.04 18.16
C TYR A 637 19.31 34.21 19.67
N GLU A 638 18.86 35.39 20.08
CA GLU A 638 18.86 35.79 21.50
C GLU A 638 20.25 35.57 22.12
N ASP A 639 20.34 34.79 23.21
CA ASP A 639 21.59 34.51 23.92
C ASP A 639 22.34 33.25 23.40
N ALA A 640 21.82 32.56 22.38
CA ALA A 640 22.39 31.34 21.83
C ALA A 640 23.19 31.58 20.55
N SER A 641 24.30 30.85 20.37
CA SER A 641 25.09 30.85 19.13
C SER A 641 25.59 29.46 18.75
N ALA A 642 25.84 29.25 17.45
CA ALA A 642 26.41 28.02 16.89
C ALA A 642 27.12 28.28 15.55
N ALA A 643 28.03 27.38 15.16
CA ALA A 643 28.70 27.46 13.85
C ALA A 643 27.75 27.14 12.66
N ASP A 644 26.65 26.44 12.93
CA ASP A 644 25.65 26.10 11.92
C ASP A 644 24.22 26.38 12.42
N LEU A 645 23.34 26.70 11.48
CA LEU A 645 21.96 27.09 11.77
C LEU A 645 21.15 25.93 12.37
N GLY A 646 21.38 24.69 11.94
CA GLY A 646 20.69 23.52 12.49
C GLY A 646 21.02 23.29 13.95
N GLY A 647 22.31 23.40 14.31
CA GLY A 647 22.81 23.35 15.67
C GLY A 647 22.30 24.48 16.55
N LEU A 648 22.14 25.69 16.01
CA LEU A 648 21.49 26.79 16.74
C LEU A 648 20.02 26.49 17.05
N VAL A 649 19.24 26.09 16.05
CA VAL A 649 17.82 25.75 16.21
C VAL A 649 17.64 24.64 17.25
N ALA A 650 18.50 23.60 17.22
CA ALA A 650 18.45 22.51 18.19
C ALA A 650 18.71 22.98 19.64
N ARG A 651 19.57 23.99 19.85
CA ARG A 651 19.79 24.60 21.17
C ARG A 651 18.61 25.42 21.64
N CYS A 652 17.97 26.16 20.75
CA CYS A 652 16.81 27.00 21.07
C CYS A 652 15.54 26.17 21.35
N ALA A 653 15.47 24.91 20.93
CA ALA A 653 14.30 24.05 21.10
C ALA A 653 14.63 22.67 21.71
N PRO A 654 15.12 22.60 22.96
CA PRO A 654 15.62 21.35 23.57
C PRO A 654 14.55 20.26 23.74
N GLY A 655 13.26 20.62 23.82
CA GLY A 655 12.13 19.68 23.90
C GLY A 655 11.67 19.12 22.54
N HIS A 656 12.28 19.57 21.44
CA HIS A 656 11.88 19.20 20.09
C HIS A 656 13.03 18.55 19.32
N LYS A 657 12.67 17.80 18.28
CA LYS A 657 13.56 17.32 17.22
C LYS A 657 13.46 18.31 16.07
N VAL A 658 14.61 18.80 15.61
CA VAL A 658 14.68 19.63 14.41
C VAL A 658 14.47 18.72 13.20
N VAL A 659 13.34 18.87 12.52
CA VAL A 659 12.99 18.02 11.37
C VAL A 659 13.52 18.60 10.08
N PHE A 660 13.32 19.89 9.88
CA PHE A 660 13.81 20.60 8.71
C PHE A 660 14.06 22.07 9.05
N VAL A 661 15.14 22.60 8.49
CA VAL A 661 15.48 24.02 8.50
C VAL A 661 15.76 24.40 7.04
N GLU A 662 15.10 25.46 6.57
CA GLU A 662 15.38 26.01 5.25
C GLU A 662 16.86 26.38 5.11
N GLU A 663 17.47 25.99 3.99
CA GLU A 663 18.80 26.48 3.67
C GLU A 663 18.74 27.97 3.34
N VAL A 664 19.75 28.70 3.82
CA VAL A 664 19.82 30.14 3.65
C VAL A 664 21.07 30.46 2.84
N THR A 665 20.88 31.06 1.66
CA THR A 665 22.01 31.57 0.89
C THR A 665 22.59 32.80 1.58
N LEU A 666 23.84 32.68 2.03
CA LEU A 666 24.64 33.78 2.52
C LEU A 666 25.45 34.39 1.35
N PRO A 667 25.84 35.68 1.44
CA PRO A 667 26.74 36.28 0.47
C PRO A 667 28.05 35.48 0.39
N ALA A 668 28.62 35.34 -0.81
CA ALA A 668 29.91 34.68 -0.97
C ALA A 668 31.01 35.48 -0.25
N ALA A 669 31.91 34.81 0.47
CA ALA A 669 32.90 35.43 1.35
C ALA A 669 33.87 36.38 0.61
N ASP A 670 34.03 36.19 -0.69
CA ASP A 670 34.80 37.00 -1.63
C ASP A 670 34.09 38.29 -2.09
N LEU A 671 32.82 38.47 -1.72
CA LEU A 671 31.99 39.63 -2.08
C LEU A 671 31.69 40.57 -0.90
N VAL A 672 32.23 40.28 0.29
CA VAL A 672 31.96 41.08 1.49
C VAL A 672 33.26 41.63 2.06
N ASP A 673 33.37 42.95 2.15
CA ASP A 673 34.43 43.63 2.90
C ASP A 673 34.41 43.12 4.36
N GLU A 674 35.59 43.02 4.99
CA GLU A 674 35.82 42.45 6.33
C GLU A 674 34.64 42.67 7.31
N ASP A 675 34.14 41.55 7.88
CA ASP A 675 33.01 41.42 8.81
C ASP A 675 31.61 41.77 8.27
N ALA A 676 30.84 40.72 7.90
CA ALA A 676 29.47 40.87 7.45
C ALA A 676 28.45 40.34 8.46
N VAL A 677 27.47 41.17 8.83
CA VAL A 677 26.34 40.76 9.66
C VAL A 677 25.07 40.70 8.83
N VAL A 678 24.48 39.52 8.74
CA VAL A 678 23.32 39.26 7.89
C VAL A 678 22.18 38.70 8.73
N THR A 679 21.01 39.33 8.67
CA THR A 679 19.78 38.76 9.26
C THR A 679 18.94 38.10 8.17
N ARG A 680 18.47 36.88 8.43
CA ARG A 680 17.66 36.09 7.48
C ARG A 680 16.46 35.50 8.19
N ALA A 681 15.30 35.62 7.55
CA ALA A 681 14.11 34.89 7.97
C ALA A 681 14.24 33.44 7.49
N VAL A 682 14.02 32.50 8.39
CA VAL A 682 14.19 31.07 8.16
C VAL A 682 12.95 30.37 8.67
N LYS A 683 12.36 29.53 7.83
CA LYS A 683 11.27 28.65 8.26
C LYS A 683 11.83 27.38 8.89
N VAL A 684 11.26 27.00 10.02
CA VAL A 684 11.72 25.89 10.86
C VAL A 684 10.57 24.93 11.11
N TRP A 685 10.84 23.63 10.98
CA TRP A 685 9.92 22.54 11.31
C TRP A 685 10.47 21.75 12.50
N LEU A 686 9.71 21.75 13.58
CA LEU A 686 10.02 21.06 14.83
C LEU A 686 8.99 19.97 15.10
N GLN A 687 9.44 18.82 15.61
CA GLN A 687 8.58 17.74 16.07
C GLN A 687 8.76 17.54 17.58
N ALA A 688 7.67 17.30 18.31
CA ALA A 688 7.75 16.99 19.73
C ALA A 688 8.48 15.64 19.94
N ARG A 689 9.46 15.58 20.86
CA ARG A 689 10.26 14.37 21.10
C ARG A 689 9.45 13.17 21.62
N GLU A 690 8.28 13.40 22.22
CA GLU A 690 7.39 12.35 22.74
C GLU A 690 6.76 11.48 21.64
N ILE A 691 6.86 11.88 20.36
CA ILE A 691 6.23 11.20 19.21
C ILE A 691 7.18 10.18 18.54
N ASP A 692 8.42 10.03 18.99
CA ASP A 692 9.33 9.01 18.47
C ASP A 692 8.92 7.63 19.02
N GLY A 693 8.12 6.89 18.24
CA GLY A 693 8.00 5.44 18.40
C GLY A 693 9.35 4.74 18.12
N PRO A 694 9.55 3.51 18.62
CA PRO A 694 10.81 2.75 18.52
C PRO A 694 11.41 2.59 17.10
N ASP A 695 10.64 2.88 16.05
CA ASP A 695 10.99 2.64 14.65
C ASP A 695 11.51 3.88 13.87
N ALA A 696 11.95 4.96 14.54
CA ALA A 696 12.37 6.22 13.88
C ALA A 696 13.63 6.13 12.97
N GLY A 697 14.18 4.93 12.74
CA GLY A 697 15.28 4.69 11.79
C GLY A 697 16.63 5.28 12.22
N ASP A 698 16.66 6.00 13.34
CA ASP A 698 17.87 6.42 14.00
C ASP A 698 17.72 6.23 15.52
N PRO A 699 18.24 5.12 16.08
CA PRO A 699 18.21 4.91 17.52
C PRO A 699 19.21 5.82 18.26
N ALA A 700 19.88 6.77 17.58
CA ALA A 700 20.57 7.87 18.25
C ALA A 700 19.62 8.70 19.15
N SER A 701 18.31 8.74 18.85
CA SER A 701 17.33 9.41 19.73
C SER A 701 17.00 8.65 21.02
N LEU A 702 17.33 7.35 21.11
CA LEU A 702 17.16 6.54 22.32
C LEU A 702 18.37 6.60 23.26
N GLY A 703 19.52 7.06 22.78
CA GLY A 703 20.77 7.17 23.55
C GLY A 703 20.68 8.23 24.64
N ARG A 704 20.12 7.87 25.80
CA ARG A 704 20.18 8.71 27.02
C ARG A 704 21.59 8.77 27.62
N CYS A 705 22.52 7.94 27.14
CA CYS A 705 23.90 7.84 27.59
C CYS A 705 24.84 7.35 26.46
N ASP A 706 26.14 7.55 26.63
CA ASP A 706 27.16 6.96 25.75
C ASP A 706 27.12 5.43 25.90
N ARG A 707 26.97 4.71 24.77
CA ARG A 707 26.95 3.24 24.73
C ARG A 707 28.17 2.76 23.95
N LEU A 708 29.04 2.01 24.63
CA LEU A 708 30.17 1.35 23.97
C LEU A 708 29.67 0.40 22.89
N LEU A 709 30.34 0.40 21.74
CA LEU A 709 29.94 -0.45 20.62
C LEU A 709 29.98 -1.93 20.96
N SER A 710 31.00 -2.41 21.67
CA SER A 710 31.10 -3.82 22.08
C SER A 710 29.91 -4.24 22.95
N VAL A 711 29.54 -3.39 23.93
CA VAL A 711 28.42 -3.66 24.83
C VAL A 711 27.10 -3.74 24.06
N HIS A 712 26.87 -2.79 23.14
CA HIS A 712 25.68 -2.80 22.30
C HIS A 712 25.55 -4.10 21.46
N LEU A 713 26.66 -4.55 20.85
CA LEU A 713 26.67 -5.75 20.04
C LEU A 713 26.37 -7.04 20.85
N ASP A 714 26.90 -7.15 22.07
CA ASP A 714 26.57 -8.25 22.97
C ASP A 714 25.09 -8.22 23.39
N LEU A 715 24.57 -7.04 23.74
CA LEU A 715 23.16 -6.84 24.07
C LEU A 715 22.24 -7.21 22.91
N ALA A 716 22.57 -6.80 21.68
CA ALA A 716 21.80 -7.13 20.48
C ALA A 716 21.79 -8.63 20.20
N ARG A 717 22.93 -9.32 20.42
CA ARG A 717 22.98 -10.79 20.31
C ARG A 717 22.10 -11.47 21.36
N TRP A 718 22.17 -11.04 22.62
CA TRP A 718 21.35 -11.63 23.69
C TRP A 718 19.86 -11.35 23.48
N ALA A 719 19.50 -10.15 23.01
CA ALA A 719 18.13 -9.83 22.63
C ALA A 719 17.64 -10.75 21.51
N ALA A 720 18.47 -10.98 20.47
CA ALA A 720 18.16 -11.90 19.39
C ALA A 720 17.97 -13.35 19.90
N GLN A 721 18.85 -13.85 20.77
CA GLN A 721 18.75 -15.19 21.36
C GLN A 721 17.44 -15.37 22.13
N ARG A 722 17.09 -14.38 22.95
CA ARG A 722 15.82 -14.39 23.70
C ARG A 722 14.62 -14.39 22.75
N LEU A 723 14.70 -13.63 21.67
CA LEU A 723 13.64 -13.51 20.65
C LEU A 723 13.47 -14.79 19.82
N THR A 724 14.56 -15.36 19.30
CA THR A 724 14.56 -16.59 18.49
C THR A 724 14.06 -17.78 19.34
N GLN A 725 14.46 -17.85 20.61
CA GLN A 725 13.96 -18.84 21.57
C GLN A 725 12.47 -18.67 21.83
N ALA A 726 12.01 -17.45 22.12
CA ALA A 726 10.59 -17.18 22.37
C ALA A 726 9.71 -17.52 21.16
N LEU A 727 10.23 -17.37 19.94
CA LEU A 727 9.56 -17.74 18.69
C LEU A 727 9.67 -19.22 18.33
N GLY A 728 10.57 -19.97 18.97
CA GLY A 728 10.82 -21.38 18.68
C GLY A 728 11.39 -21.62 17.27
N LEU A 729 12.29 -20.74 16.80
CA LEU A 729 12.91 -20.87 15.48
C LEU A 729 13.90 -22.05 15.44
N GLY A 730 14.00 -22.71 14.29
CA GLY A 730 15.00 -23.76 14.07
C GLY A 730 16.43 -23.22 14.07
N ALA A 731 17.39 -24.03 14.53
CA ALA A 731 18.78 -23.62 14.76
C ALA A 731 19.45 -22.88 13.58
N PRO A 732 19.36 -23.32 12.31
CA PRO A 732 20.04 -22.63 11.21
C PRO A 732 19.56 -21.18 10.99
N VAL A 733 18.27 -20.92 11.23
CA VAL A 733 17.66 -19.59 11.08
C VAL A 733 17.95 -18.75 12.32
N ALA A 734 17.81 -19.33 13.52
CA ALA A 734 18.08 -18.66 14.78
C ALA A 734 19.54 -18.18 14.85
N GLU A 735 20.50 -19.06 14.56
CA GLU A 735 21.94 -18.74 14.57
C GLU A 735 22.28 -17.61 13.59
N ALA A 736 21.66 -17.58 12.41
CA ALA A 736 21.90 -16.50 11.44
C ALA A 736 21.35 -15.14 11.91
N VAL A 737 20.19 -15.13 12.56
CA VAL A 737 19.59 -13.92 13.16
C VAL A 737 20.45 -13.42 14.33
N GLU A 738 20.88 -14.32 15.22
CA GLU A 738 21.72 -14.01 16.39
C GLU A 738 23.11 -13.51 15.98
N ALA A 739 23.72 -14.17 14.98
CA ALA A 739 24.99 -13.74 14.42
C ALA A 739 24.86 -12.36 13.75
N GLY A 740 23.81 -12.16 12.94
CA GLY A 740 23.53 -10.89 12.29
C GLY A 740 23.34 -9.74 13.28
N ALA A 741 22.48 -9.93 14.29
CA ALA A 741 22.25 -8.94 15.34
C ALA A 741 23.52 -8.59 16.11
N GLY A 742 24.32 -9.60 16.48
CA GLY A 742 25.55 -9.39 17.26
C GLY A 742 26.70 -8.71 16.53
N VAL A 743 26.54 -8.39 15.23
CA VAL A 743 27.60 -7.75 14.45
C VAL A 743 27.13 -6.64 13.52
N HIS A 744 25.82 -6.35 13.48
CA HIS A 744 25.22 -5.46 12.49
C HIS A 744 25.83 -4.05 12.49
N ASP A 745 26.29 -3.61 13.64
CA ASP A 745 26.80 -2.26 13.91
C ASP A 745 28.34 -2.16 13.92
N LEU A 746 29.09 -3.23 13.63
CA LEU A 746 30.56 -3.21 13.64
C LEU A 746 31.18 -2.14 12.72
N GLY A 747 30.51 -1.77 11.63
CA GLY A 747 30.92 -0.70 10.72
C GLY A 747 30.96 0.67 11.40
N LYS A 748 30.24 0.87 12.52
CA LYS A 748 30.32 2.11 13.30
C LYS A 748 31.73 2.40 13.81
N ARG A 749 32.64 1.41 13.87
CA ARG A 749 34.07 1.63 14.17
C ARG A 749 34.80 2.49 13.14
N ASP A 750 34.24 2.72 11.96
CA ASP A 750 34.85 3.60 10.95
C ASP A 750 35.01 5.02 11.49
N THR A 751 36.16 5.63 11.21
CA THR A 751 36.48 6.97 11.71
C THR A 751 35.48 8.01 11.22
N ARG A 752 34.95 7.89 10.00
CA ARG A 752 33.92 8.79 9.46
C ARG A 752 32.66 8.75 10.32
N TRP A 753 32.22 7.55 10.69
CA TRP A 753 31.04 7.37 11.54
C TRP A 753 31.27 7.94 12.95
N GLN A 754 32.42 7.64 13.58
CA GLN A 754 32.72 8.14 14.93
C GLN A 754 32.85 9.67 14.97
N THR A 755 33.45 10.28 13.93
CA THR A 755 33.52 11.73 13.79
C THR A 755 32.13 12.34 13.60
N ALA A 756 31.30 11.77 12.71
CA ALA A 756 29.93 12.22 12.49
C ALA A 756 29.04 12.07 13.73
N LEU A 757 29.25 11.04 14.54
CA LEU A 757 28.60 10.82 15.83
C LEU A 757 29.07 11.80 16.92
N GLY A 758 30.18 12.50 16.68
CA GLY A 758 30.80 13.40 17.64
C GLY A 758 31.48 12.69 18.81
N ASN A 759 32.01 11.48 18.60
CA ASN A 759 32.76 10.75 19.62
C ASN A 759 34.09 11.49 19.91
N PRO A 760 34.34 11.95 21.15
CA PRO A 760 35.57 12.65 21.51
C PRO A 760 36.81 11.74 21.50
N ASP A 761 36.64 10.42 21.61
CA ASP A 761 37.73 9.45 21.57
C ASP A 761 37.40 8.27 20.63
N PRO A 762 37.73 8.39 19.32
CA PRO A 762 37.49 7.33 18.35
C PRO A 762 38.21 5.99 18.64
N ALA A 763 39.22 5.97 19.53
CA ALA A 763 39.86 4.71 19.95
C ALA A 763 38.92 3.84 20.80
N VAL A 764 37.91 4.45 21.43
CA VAL A 764 36.85 3.79 22.18
C VAL A 764 35.54 3.98 21.42
N PRO A 765 35.23 3.09 20.45
CA PRO A 765 34.10 3.29 19.55
C PRO A 765 32.75 3.20 20.28
N LEU A 766 31.89 4.17 19.99
CA LEU A 766 30.53 4.23 20.52
C LEU A 766 29.52 3.71 19.49
N ALA A 767 28.52 2.96 19.95
CA ALA A 767 27.33 2.63 19.18
C ALA A 767 26.31 3.77 19.21
N LYS A 768 26.18 4.42 20.38
CA LYS A 768 25.29 5.56 20.66
C LYS A 768 26.05 6.62 21.46
N SER A 769 25.76 7.88 21.20
CA SER A 769 26.37 9.04 21.86
C SER A 769 25.31 9.83 22.61
N ARG A 770 25.67 10.41 23.76
CA ARG A 770 24.82 11.34 24.52
C ARG A 770 24.66 12.70 23.84
N ARG A 771 25.43 12.98 22.77
CA ARG A 771 25.27 14.18 21.95
C ARG A 771 24.04 14.04 21.06
N THR A 772 23.25 15.09 20.98
CA THR A 772 21.93 15.08 20.32
C THR A 772 21.97 15.26 18.80
N ALA A 773 23.16 15.36 18.18
CA ALA A 773 23.29 15.65 16.75
C ALA A 773 24.33 14.73 16.09
N PHE A 774 23.91 14.09 14.99
CA PHE A 774 24.76 13.33 14.08
C PHE A 774 25.01 14.17 12.82
N ASP A 775 26.27 14.36 12.45
CA ASP A 775 26.65 15.18 11.30
C ASP A 775 26.59 14.36 10.00
N THR A 776 25.53 14.58 9.22
CA THR A 776 25.29 13.87 7.96
C THR A 776 26.25 14.28 6.84
N GLN A 777 26.82 15.50 6.90
CA GLN A 777 27.82 15.96 5.94
C GLN A 777 29.13 15.22 6.16
N LEU A 778 29.59 15.11 7.42
CA LEU A 778 30.80 14.38 7.78
C LEU A 778 30.68 12.87 7.53
N ASN A 779 29.48 12.30 7.67
CA ASN A 779 29.24 10.90 7.33
C ASN A 779 29.35 10.63 5.81
N ASP A 780 29.15 11.65 4.96
CA ASP A 780 29.34 11.62 3.50
C ASP A 780 28.67 10.40 2.83
N GLY A 781 27.45 10.04 3.25
CA GLY A 781 26.71 8.90 2.70
C GLY A 781 27.30 7.51 3.04
N TYR A 782 28.26 7.41 3.95
CA TYR A 782 28.71 6.13 4.53
C TYR A 782 27.56 5.39 5.22
N ARG A 783 27.54 4.07 5.08
CA ARG A 783 26.52 3.17 5.65
C ARG A 783 27.21 2.14 6.54
N HIS A 784 26.98 2.20 7.85
CA HIS A 784 27.66 1.32 8.80
C HIS A 784 27.27 -0.15 8.62
N GLU A 785 26.05 -0.44 8.16
CA GLU A 785 25.62 -1.79 7.84
C GLU A 785 26.45 -2.44 6.72
N LEU A 786 26.81 -1.66 5.69
CA LEU A 786 27.69 -2.12 4.62
C LEU A 786 29.14 -2.22 5.11
N GLY A 787 29.57 -1.28 5.95
CA GLY A 787 30.87 -1.33 6.62
C GLY A 787 31.06 -2.57 7.51
N SER A 788 30.01 -3.02 8.21
CA SER A 788 30.01 -4.25 9.00
C SER A 788 30.28 -5.47 8.12
N VAL A 789 29.60 -5.56 6.97
CA VAL A 789 29.80 -6.65 6.01
C VAL A 789 31.23 -6.65 5.46
N ILE A 790 31.75 -5.50 5.02
CA ILE A 790 33.11 -5.39 4.48
C ILE A 790 34.14 -5.85 5.52
N ARG A 791 33.96 -5.44 6.78
CA ARG A 791 34.90 -5.78 7.86
C ARG A 791 34.93 -7.28 8.18
N LEU A 792 33.79 -7.95 8.09
CA LEU A 792 33.67 -9.38 8.42
C LEU A 792 33.97 -10.30 7.24
N GLY A 793 33.72 -9.83 6.01
CA GLY A 793 33.90 -10.61 4.79
C GLY A 793 33.19 -11.96 4.88
N ASP A 794 33.94 -13.03 4.65
CA ASP A 794 33.43 -14.41 4.57
C ASP A 794 33.15 -15.07 5.94
N GLN A 795 33.32 -14.34 7.04
CA GLN A 795 32.92 -14.83 8.37
C GLN A 795 31.39 -14.92 8.55
N LEU A 796 30.62 -14.24 7.69
CA LEU A 796 29.16 -14.27 7.72
C LEU A 796 28.58 -15.31 6.76
N SER A 797 27.61 -16.09 7.24
CA SER A 797 26.75 -16.88 6.36
C SER A 797 26.01 -15.97 5.37
N PRO A 798 25.57 -16.46 4.20
CA PRO A 798 24.86 -15.64 3.22
C PRO A 798 23.62 -14.94 3.79
N LEU A 799 22.86 -15.62 4.66
CA LEU A 799 21.70 -15.04 5.34
C LEU A 799 22.14 -13.96 6.35
N ALA A 800 23.08 -14.26 7.25
CA ALA A 800 23.54 -13.28 8.24
C ALA A 800 24.14 -12.03 7.58
N ARG A 801 24.89 -12.20 6.47
CA ARG A 801 25.42 -11.09 5.66
C ARG A 801 24.30 -10.19 5.15
N HIS A 802 23.22 -10.78 4.61
CA HIS A 802 22.06 -10.02 4.14
C HIS A 802 21.33 -9.32 5.29
N LEU A 803 21.10 -10.01 6.41
CA LEU A 803 20.42 -9.43 7.58
C LEU A 803 21.16 -8.21 8.15
N VAL A 804 22.50 -8.27 8.20
CA VAL A 804 23.34 -7.13 8.55
C VAL A 804 23.15 -6.00 7.53
N ALA A 805 23.34 -6.29 6.24
CA ALA A 805 23.28 -5.29 5.18
C ALA A 805 21.90 -4.60 5.04
N ALA A 806 20.82 -5.33 5.30
CA ALA A 806 19.44 -4.85 5.15
C ALA A 806 18.88 -4.18 6.41
N HIS A 807 19.68 -4.03 7.47
CA HIS A 807 19.24 -3.50 8.76
C HIS A 807 18.55 -2.12 8.66
N HIS A 808 18.97 -1.25 7.74
CA HIS A 808 18.30 0.05 7.47
C HIS A 808 17.41 0.07 6.23
N GLY A 809 17.03 -1.10 5.72
CA GLY A 809 16.19 -1.26 4.53
C GLY A 809 16.89 -0.95 3.20
N TRP A 810 18.21 -0.74 3.23
CA TRP A 810 19.06 -0.86 2.04
C TRP A 810 19.29 -2.35 1.73
N ALA A 811 20.11 -2.71 0.74
CA ALA A 811 20.35 -4.11 0.36
C ALA A 811 19.10 -4.88 -0.14
N ARG A 812 18.01 -4.19 -0.50
CA ARG A 812 16.82 -4.76 -1.16
C ARG A 812 16.58 -4.17 -2.56
N PRO A 813 17.47 -4.42 -3.54
CA PRO A 813 18.70 -5.22 -3.44
C PRO A 813 19.98 -4.39 -3.30
N SER A 814 19.92 -3.06 -3.42
CA SER A 814 21.12 -2.22 -3.56
C SER A 814 21.21 -1.09 -2.52
N PHE A 815 22.37 -0.43 -2.51
CA PHE A 815 22.67 0.79 -1.79
C PHE A 815 22.71 1.99 -2.75
N THR A 816 22.75 3.20 -2.21
CA THR A 816 22.96 4.45 -2.97
C THR A 816 24.36 4.51 -3.58
N ASP A 817 24.52 5.30 -4.65
CA ASP A 817 25.82 5.48 -5.31
C ASP A 817 26.89 6.01 -4.34
N LYS A 818 26.56 7.04 -3.54
CA LYS A 818 27.45 7.57 -2.49
C LYS A 818 27.94 6.51 -1.51
N ALA A 819 27.09 5.54 -1.15
CA ALA A 819 27.47 4.44 -0.27
C ALA A 819 28.39 3.43 -0.98
N ARG A 820 28.12 3.16 -2.26
CA ARG A 820 28.90 2.22 -3.10
C ARG A 820 30.27 2.75 -3.50
N GLU A 821 30.44 4.07 -3.59
CA GLU A 821 31.72 4.74 -3.87
C GLU A 821 32.72 4.62 -2.72
N LYS A 822 32.29 4.16 -1.54
CA LYS A 822 33.21 4.00 -0.40
C LYS A 822 34.18 2.82 -0.63
N PRO A 823 35.39 2.87 -0.05
CA PRO A 823 36.39 1.81 -0.25
C PRO A 823 35.84 0.42 0.08
N GLY A 824 35.93 -0.52 -0.87
CA GLY A 824 35.42 -1.88 -0.71
C GLY A 824 33.90 -2.00 -0.66
N ALA A 825 33.12 -0.96 -0.97
CA ALA A 825 31.67 -1.02 -0.86
C ALA A 825 30.97 -1.58 -2.10
N SER A 826 31.47 -1.24 -3.31
CA SER A 826 30.82 -1.64 -4.56
C SER A 826 30.81 -3.17 -4.79
N PRO A 827 31.93 -3.91 -4.67
CA PRO A 827 31.93 -5.37 -4.89
C PRO A 827 31.02 -6.11 -3.90
N GLU A 828 31.03 -5.68 -2.64
CA GLU A 828 30.23 -6.22 -1.56
C GLU A 828 28.75 -5.94 -1.77
N ALA A 829 28.39 -4.72 -2.18
CA ALA A 829 27.01 -4.37 -2.54
C ALA A 829 26.50 -5.24 -3.70
N ASP A 830 27.33 -5.55 -4.69
CA ASP A 830 26.95 -6.44 -5.80
C ASP A 830 26.79 -7.89 -5.35
N GLN A 831 27.63 -8.37 -4.42
CA GLN A 831 27.48 -9.69 -3.84
C GLN A 831 26.18 -9.80 -3.03
N ILE A 832 25.85 -8.78 -2.25
CA ILE A 832 24.60 -8.69 -1.48
C ILE A 832 23.39 -8.69 -2.42
N ALA A 833 23.41 -7.87 -3.47
CA ALA A 833 22.35 -7.84 -4.47
C ALA A 833 22.14 -9.23 -5.11
N LYS A 834 23.22 -9.94 -5.47
CA LYS A 834 23.16 -11.29 -6.04
C LYS A 834 22.64 -12.33 -5.02
N ALA A 835 22.95 -12.15 -3.74
CA ALA A 835 22.45 -13.02 -2.67
C ALA A 835 20.96 -12.80 -2.40
N PHE A 836 20.45 -11.57 -2.51
CA PHE A 836 19.05 -11.22 -2.28
C PHE A 836 18.09 -12.10 -3.09
N THR A 837 18.33 -12.32 -4.38
CA THR A 837 17.47 -13.19 -5.21
C THR A 837 17.47 -14.64 -4.70
N ARG A 838 18.65 -15.18 -4.34
CA ARG A 838 18.76 -16.56 -3.82
C ARG A 838 18.09 -16.72 -2.46
N LEU A 839 18.23 -15.73 -1.58
CA LEU A 839 17.59 -15.74 -0.27
C LEU A 839 16.06 -15.62 -0.38
N ASN A 840 15.55 -14.84 -1.33
CA ASN A 840 14.11 -14.83 -1.62
C ASN A 840 13.63 -16.15 -2.21
N ALA A 841 14.42 -16.86 -3.01
CA ALA A 841 14.04 -18.21 -3.46
C ALA A 841 13.98 -19.21 -2.27
N GLN A 842 14.88 -19.06 -1.30
CA GLN A 842 14.96 -19.96 -0.14
C GLN A 842 13.89 -19.66 0.93
N TYR A 843 13.67 -18.40 1.27
CA TYR A 843 12.79 -17.98 2.37
C TYR A 843 11.49 -17.32 1.88
N GLY A 844 11.33 -17.11 0.57
CA GLY A 844 10.27 -16.30 -0.02
C GLY A 844 10.34 -14.81 0.38
N LEU A 845 9.51 -13.99 -0.25
CA LEU A 845 9.57 -12.53 -0.13
C LEU A 845 9.27 -12.06 1.31
N TRP A 846 8.21 -12.62 1.91
CA TRP A 846 7.80 -12.27 3.27
C TRP A 846 8.70 -12.91 4.33
N GLY A 847 9.25 -14.10 4.07
CA GLY A 847 10.15 -14.79 5.01
C GLY A 847 11.47 -14.08 5.20
N LEU A 848 12.12 -13.67 4.10
CA LEU A 848 13.34 -12.88 4.21
C LEU A 848 13.10 -11.55 4.95
N ALA A 849 11.97 -10.89 4.66
CA ALA A 849 11.58 -9.65 5.32
C ALA A 849 11.22 -9.83 6.81
N TYR A 850 10.66 -10.98 7.18
CA TYR A 850 10.39 -11.34 8.58
C TYR A 850 11.69 -11.51 9.37
N LEU A 851 12.69 -12.19 8.79
CA LEU A 851 14.00 -12.37 9.44
C LEU A 851 14.75 -11.04 9.61
N GLU A 852 14.64 -10.12 8.63
CA GLU A 852 15.15 -8.75 8.77
C GLU A 852 14.46 -8.00 9.91
N ALA A 853 13.15 -8.19 10.08
CA ALA A 853 12.40 -7.60 11.19
C ALA A 853 12.94 -8.07 12.55
N LEU A 854 13.29 -9.35 12.69
CA LEU A 854 13.82 -9.88 13.96
C LEU A 854 15.15 -9.23 14.37
N VAL A 855 16.07 -8.99 13.41
CA VAL A 855 17.34 -8.31 13.71
C VAL A 855 17.11 -6.85 14.10
N LYS A 856 16.14 -6.17 13.48
CA LYS A 856 15.76 -4.80 13.87
C LYS A 856 15.14 -4.75 15.26
N SER A 857 14.21 -5.66 15.55
CA SER A 857 13.63 -5.79 16.89
C SER A 857 14.71 -6.05 17.93
N ALA A 858 15.69 -6.93 17.63
CA ALA A 858 16.80 -7.20 18.54
C ALA A 858 17.68 -5.97 18.82
N ASP A 859 17.99 -5.14 17.81
CA ASP A 859 18.71 -3.86 17.99
C ASP A 859 17.96 -2.91 18.94
N VAL A 860 16.65 -2.73 18.75
CA VAL A 860 15.85 -1.87 19.62
C VAL A 860 15.76 -2.43 21.04
N LEU A 861 15.55 -3.73 21.19
CA LEU A 861 15.48 -4.40 22.49
C LEU A 861 16.82 -4.36 23.24
N ALA A 862 17.95 -4.35 22.53
CA ALA A 862 19.28 -4.19 23.12
C ALA A 862 19.39 -2.90 23.94
N GLU A 863 18.71 -1.83 23.52
CA GLU A 863 18.71 -0.55 24.21
C GLU A 863 17.63 -0.48 25.29
N LEU A 864 16.40 -0.93 25.00
CA LEU A 864 15.29 -0.86 25.96
C LEU A 864 15.47 -1.77 27.17
N ASP A 865 16.01 -2.96 26.97
CA ASP A 865 16.13 -4.00 27.98
C ASP A 865 17.58 -4.25 28.41
N ALA A 866 18.48 -3.29 28.16
CA ALA A 866 19.92 -3.45 28.36
C ALA A 866 20.28 -4.05 29.72
N GLU A 867 19.66 -3.56 30.80
CA GLU A 867 19.93 -4.04 32.17
C GLU A 867 19.42 -5.48 32.41
N ALA A 868 18.28 -5.84 31.81
CA ALA A 868 17.68 -7.18 31.94
C ALA A 868 18.38 -8.23 31.05
N LEU A 869 19.06 -7.79 29.98
CA LEU A 869 19.79 -8.64 29.05
C LEU A 869 21.20 -8.97 29.54
N ILE A 870 21.79 -8.15 30.42
CA ILE A 870 23.09 -8.47 31.03
C ILE A 870 22.89 -9.73 31.89
N PRO A 871 23.55 -10.85 31.56
CA PRO A 871 23.28 -12.11 32.23
C PRO A 871 23.61 -12.03 33.74
N SER A 872 22.73 -12.54 34.60
CA SER A 872 23.19 -13.13 35.86
C SER A 872 24.07 -14.32 35.49
N LEU A 873 25.30 -14.35 35.96
CA LEU A 873 26.31 -15.39 35.69
C LEU A 873 25.77 -16.81 35.94
N ASP A 874 25.09 -17.39 34.96
CA ASP A 874 24.95 -18.84 34.81
C ASP A 874 24.39 -19.15 33.42
N THR A 875 25.29 -19.51 32.50
CA THR A 875 25.15 -20.52 31.44
C THR A 875 26.26 -20.33 30.41
N THR A 876 27.45 -20.86 30.71
CA THR A 876 28.44 -21.17 29.69
C THR A 876 28.07 -22.48 29.01
N LYS A 877 27.69 -22.41 27.73
CA LYS A 877 27.85 -23.54 26.81
C LYS A 877 28.57 -23.04 25.56
N PRO A 878 29.73 -23.61 25.18
CA PRO A 878 30.37 -23.25 23.93
C PRO A 878 29.51 -23.75 22.76
N ALA A 879 29.27 -22.87 21.79
CA ALA A 879 28.72 -23.26 20.50
C ALA A 879 29.78 -24.06 19.74
N GLU A 880 29.43 -25.26 19.30
CA GLU A 880 30.23 -26.01 18.33
C GLU A 880 30.10 -25.33 16.96
N PRO A 881 31.17 -25.27 16.16
CA PRO A 881 31.11 -24.73 14.81
C PRO A 881 30.22 -25.61 13.94
N VAL A 882 29.05 -25.10 13.56
CA VAL A 882 28.21 -25.72 12.53
C VAL A 882 28.88 -25.49 11.19
N THR A 883 29.32 -26.58 10.56
CA THR A 883 29.76 -26.59 9.17
C THR A 883 28.56 -26.17 8.30
N PRO A 884 28.68 -25.13 7.46
CA PRO A 884 27.60 -24.78 6.55
C PRO A 884 27.26 -26.00 5.70
N SER A 885 25.97 -26.34 5.64
CA SER A 885 25.44 -27.18 4.58
C SER A 885 25.87 -26.52 3.27
N ALA A 886 26.77 -27.21 2.55
CA ALA A 886 27.11 -26.84 1.19
C ALA A 886 25.80 -26.88 0.41
N ILE A 887 25.33 -25.71 0.02
CA ILE A 887 24.30 -25.58 -1.00
C ILE A 887 24.89 -26.24 -2.23
N GLU A 888 24.29 -27.35 -2.66
CA GLU A 888 24.70 -28.04 -3.87
C GLU A 888 24.84 -27.02 -5.00
N SER A 889 26.01 -27.02 -5.63
CA SER A 889 26.20 -26.39 -6.91
C SER A 889 25.16 -26.97 -7.86
N GLY A 890 24.16 -26.16 -8.22
CA GLY A 890 23.27 -26.48 -9.32
C GLY A 890 24.08 -26.83 -10.57
N PRO A 891 23.49 -27.58 -11.51
CA PRO A 891 24.23 -28.19 -12.63
C PRO A 891 25.11 -27.17 -13.36
N GLU A 892 26.33 -27.58 -13.75
CA GLU A 892 27.30 -26.77 -14.50
C GLU A 892 26.88 -26.45 -15.94
N GLY A 893 25.62 -26.72 -16.30
CA GLY A 893 25.07 -26.51 -17.63
C GLY A 893 25.17 -25.05 -18.06
N VAL A 894 25.65 -24.84 -19.29
CA VAL A 894 25.70 -23.54 -19.95
C VAL A 894 25.00 -23.70 -21.29
N VAL A 895 24.05 -22.80 -21.56
CA VAL A 895 23.35 -22.72 -22.84
C VAL A 895 23.55 -21.33 -23.43
N ASP A 896 24.01 -21.27 -24.67
CA ASP A 896 24.14 -20.04 -25.44
C ASP A 896 23.00 -19.95 -26.45
N ILE A 897 22.23 -18.86 -26.38
CA ILE A 897 21.12 -18.56 -27.29
C ILE A 897 21.57 -17.44 -28.21
N PRO A 898 21.77 -17.70 -29.51
CA PRO A 898 22.06 -16.65 -30.49
C PRO A 898 20.96 -15.58 -30.49
N ALA A 899 21.31 -14.35 -30.11
CA ALA A 899 20.39 -13.23 -29.93
C ALA A 899 21.13 -11.88 -30.08
N ASP A 900 20.53 -10.92 -30.77
CA ASP A 900 21.03 -9.55 -30.86
C ASP A 900 20.31 -8.65 -29.84
N PRO A 901 20.99 -8.10 -28.82
CA PRO A 901 20.35 -7.22 -27.84
C PRO A 901 19.82 -5.92 -28.45
N ARG A 902 20.24 -5.52 -29.66
CA ARG A 902 19.69 -4.38 -30.41
C ARG A 902 18.36 -4.73 -31.06
N ASN A 903 18.12 -6.02 -31.30
CA ASN A 903 16.79 -6.47 -31.65
C ASN A 903 15.97 -6.58 -30.36
N PHE A 904 15.14 -5.57 -30.10
CA PHE A 904 14.33 -5.52 -28.89
C PHE A 904 13.42 -6.75 -28.73
N GLY A 905 13.02 -7.42 -29.82
CA GLY A 905 12.24 -8.65 -29.72
C GLY A 905 13.05 -9.86 -29.30
N GLU A 906 14.26 -10.03 -29.80
CA GLU A 906 15.18 -11.07 -29.30
C GLU A 906 15.56 -10.80 -27.84
N TYR A 907 15.70 -9.52 -27.45
CA TYR A 907 15.85 -9.11 -26.06
C TYR A 907 14.67 -9.53 -25.18
N LEU A 908 13.43 -9.25 -25.59
CA LEU A 908 12.25 -9.67 -24.84
C LEU A 908 12.12 -11.20 -24.79
N ALA A 909 12.41 -11.91 -25.87
CA ALA A 909 12.35 -13.37 -25.87
C ALA A 909 13.32 -14.01 -24.89
N ALA A 910 14.51 -13.43 -24.70
CA ALA A 910 15.42 -13.83 -23.64
C ALA A 910 14.76 -13.74 -22.25
N PHE A 911 14.06 -12.64 -21.96
CA PHE A 911 13.29 -12.47 -20.70
C PHE A 911 12.08 -13.40 -20.59
N GLY A 912 11.40 -13.67 -21.70
CA GLY A 912 10.32 -14.64 -21.75
C GLY A 912 10.80 -16.03 -21.35
N LEU A 913 11.94 -16.46 -21.90
CA LEU A 913 12.53 -17.74 -21.55
C LEU A 913 12.97 -17.79 -20.08
N LEU A 914 13.58 -16.71 -19.57
CA LEU A 914 13.91 -16.59 -18.15
C LEU A 914 12.68 -16.79 -17.26
N SER A 915 11.55 -16.15 -17.60
CA SER A 915 10.29 -16.29 -16.85
C SER A 915 9.71 -17.71 -16.89
N LEU A 916 10.07 -18.52 -17.88
CA LEU A 916 9.64 -19.92 -17.98
C LEU A 916 10.52 -20.85 -17.16
N LEU A 917 11.83 -20.60 -17.13
CA LEU A 917 12.82 -21.45 -16.45
C LEU A 917 12.89 -21.20 -14.94
N GLU A 918 12.65 -19.96 -14.48
CA GLU A 918 12.85 -19.57 -13.08
C GLU A 918 12.14 -20.43 -12.04
N PRO A 919 10.88 -20.86 -12.22
CA PRO A 919 10.20 -21.69 -11.23
C PRO A 919 10.87 -23.05 -10.99
N ALA A 920 11.49 -23.63 -12.02
CA ALA A 920 12.20 -24.92 -11.93
C ALA A 920 13.69 -24.74 -11.63
N HIS A 921 14.27 -23.59 -12.00
CA HIS A 921 15.70 -23.30 -11.89
C HIS A 921 15.94 -21.94 -11.20
N PRO A 922 15.61 -21.80 -9.90
CA PRO A 922 15.72 -20.52 -9.19
C PRO A 922 17.16 -20.01 -9.03
N ALA A 923 18.16 -20.89 -9.22
CA ALA A 923 19.58 -20.53 -9.20
C ALA A 923 20.14 -20.09 -10.56
N LEU A 924 19.33 -20.10 -11.62
CA LEU A 924 19.71 -19.72 -12.97
C LEU A 924 20.31 -18.30 -12.99
N LYS A 925 21.42 -18.15 -13.71
CA LYS A 925 22.02 -16.85 -14.02
C LYS A 925 22.02 -16.60 -15.52
N ALA A 926 22.01 -15.34 -15.91
CA ALA A 926 22.10 -14.97 -17.31
C ALA A 926 22.90 -13.68 -17.54
N HIS A 927 23.46 -13.56 -18.74
CA HIS A 927 24.12 -12.34 -19.21
C HIS A 927 24.21 -12.29 -20.74
N TRP A 928 24.51 -11.11 -21.25
CA TRP A 928 24.78 -10.89 -22.66
C TRP A 928 26.24 -11.24 -22.99
N THR A 929 26.42 -11.83 -24.18
CA THR A 929 27.71 -12.11 -24.82
C THR A 929 27.75 -11.38 -26.16
N PRO A 930 28.92 -11.27 -26.82
CA PRO A 930 29.00 -10.66 -28.14
C PRO A 930 28.14 -11.34 -29.22
N THR A 931 27.77 -12.61 -29.02
CA THR A 931 27.08 -13.45 -30.01
C THR A 931 25.68 -13.88 -29.57
N GLY A 932 25.20 -13.49 -28.38
CA GLY A 932 23.94 -14.01 -27.85
C GLY A 932 23.70 -13.78 -26.36
N PHE A 933 22.67 -14.45 -25.86
CA PHE A 933 22.28 -14.47 -24.45
C PHE A 933 22.66 -15.81 -23.81
N ARG A 934 23.49 -15.77 -22.76
CA ARG A 934 23.99 -16.96 -22.07
C ARG A 934 23.18 -17.24 -20.82
N LEU A 935 22.75 -18.49 -20.68
CA LEU A 935 22.12 -19.06 -19.49
C LEU A 935 23.11 -19.99 -18.76
N ILE A 936 23.18 -19.89 -17.45
CA ILE A 936 24.07 -20.70 -16.59
C ILE A 936 23.24 -21.36 -15.50
N GLY A 937 23.36 -22.67 -15.34
CA GLY A 937 22.59 -23.50 -14.41
C GLY A 937 21.49 -24.33 -15.07
N VAL A 938 21.47 -24.40 -16.40
CA VAL A 938 20.52 -25.15 -17.23
C VAL A 938 21.24 -25.75 -18.43
N ASP A 939 20.69 -26.81 -19.01
CA ASP A 939 21.12 -27.41 -20.27
C ASP A 939 20.04 -27.28 -21.35
N ASP A 940 20.32 -27.76 -22.56
CA ASP A 940 19.35 -27.74 -23.65
C ASP A 940 18.07 -28.50 -23.30
N ALA A 941 18.16 -29.60 -22.53
CA ALA A 941 16.99 -30.37 -22.11
C ALA A 941 16.05 -29.54 -21.24
N ALA A 942 16.57 -28.81 -20.25
CA ALA A 942 15.79 -27.90 -19.42
C ALA A 942 15.11 -26.79 -20.24
N VAL A 943 15.80 -26.23 -21.24
CA VAL A 943 15.20 -25.25 -22.17
C VAL A 943 14.05 -25.87 -22.96
N LEU A 944 14.26 -27.07 -23.50
CA LEU A 944 13.27 -27.80 -24.27
C LEU A 944 12.04 -28.20 -23.42
N ASP A 945 12.24 -28.62 -22.17
CA ASP A 945 11.17 -28.92 -21.21
C ASP A 945 10.35 -27.66 -20.85
N ALA A 946 11.02 -26.51 -20.69
CA ALA A 946 10.34 -25.24 -20.45
C ALA A 946 9.49 -24.82 -21.66
N LEU A 947 9.94 -25.12 -22.89
CA LEU A 947 9.13 -24.91 -24.09
C LEU A 947 7.96 -25.89 -24.16
N ASP A 948 8.13 -27.15 -23.78
CA ASP A 948 7.02 -28.11 -23.73
C ASP A 948 5.95 -27.69 -22.71
N CYS A 949 6.40 -27.19 -21.54
CA CYS A 949 5.51 -26.55 -20.59
C CYS A 949 4.79 -25.35 -21.21
N LEU A 950 5.50 -24.44 -21.91
CA LEU A 950 4.91 -23.31 -22.62
C LEU A 950 3.81 -23.77 -23.58
N LEU A 951 4.08 -24.81 -24.37
CA LEU A 951 3.14 -25.32 -25.36
C LEU A 951 1.93 -26.06 -24.78
N SER A 952 1.85 -26.23 -23.46
CA SER A 952 0.69 -26.79 -22.78
C SER A 952 -0.40 -25.77 -22.45
N PHE A 953 -0.17 -24.46 -22.65
CA PHE A 953 -1.11 -23.46 -22.15
C PHE A 953 -2.51 -23.55 -22.78
N GLU A 954 -3.53 -23.23 -22.01
CA GLU A 954 -4.86 -22.89 -22.47
C GLU A 954 -5.07 -21.38 -22.29
N THR A 955 -5.57 -20.72 -23.34
CA THR A 955 -5.90 -19.29 -23.27
C THR A 955 -7.33 -19.12 -22.80
N HIS A 956 -7.48 -18.50 -21.64
CA HIS A 956 -8.74 -18.14 -21.02
C HIS A 956 -8.86 -16.63 -20.92
N LEU A 957 -10.08 -16.14 -20.97
CA LEU A 957 -10.38 -14.74 -20.68
C LEU A 957 -10.23 -14.50 -19.17
N ASP A 958 -9.59 -13.40 -18.75
CA ASP A 958 -9.53 -13.05 -17.32
C ASP A 958 -10.89 -12.49 -16.87
N HIS A 959 -11.83 -13.36 -16.56
CA HIS A 959 -13.17 -12.99 -16.12
C HIS A 959 -13.17 -12.18 -14.81
N THR A 960 -12.10 -12.26 -14.02
CA THR A 960 -11.98 -11.46 -12.80
C THR A 960 -11.61 -10.01 -13.09
N ALA A 961 -10.90 -9.74 -14.18
CA ALA A 961 -10.50 -8.40 -14.61
C ALA A 961 -11.36 -7.82 -15.75
N LEU A 962 -12.18 -8.66 -16.39
CA LEU A 962 -12.98 -8.29 -17.55
C LEU A 962 -14.20 -7.46 -17.18
N ARG A 963 -14.28 -6.26 -17.76
CA ARG A 963 -15.54 -5.53 -17.89
C ARG A 963 -16.36 -6.13 -19.04
N PRO A 964 -17.70 -6.17 -18.96
CA PRO A 964 -18.55 -6.63 -20.06
C PRO A 964 -18.26 -5.94 -21.40
N ALA A 965 -17.94 -4.64 -21.38
CA ALA A 965 -17.55 -3.88 -22.57
C ALA A 965 -16.23 -4.33 -23.21
N LEU A 966 -15.30 -4.88 -22.42
CA LEU A 966 -13.99 -5.35 -22.88
C LEU A 966 -14.01 -6.81 -23.37
N ALA A 967 -15.05 -7.58 -23.02
CA ALA A 967 -15.15 -8.98 -23.43
C ALA A 967 -15.31 -9.16 -24.95
N ALA A 968 -15.85 -8.14 -25.63
CA ALA A 968 -16.00 -8.08 -27.09
C ALA A 968 -14.87 -7.30 -27.79
N GLU A 969 -13.94 -6.71 -27.03
CA GLU A 969 -12.77 -6.05 -27.60
C GLU A 969 -11.81 -7.10 -28.17
N LYS A 970 -11.05 -6.72 -29.20
CA LYS A 970 -10.08 -7.64 -29.82
C LYS A 970 -8.91 -8.01 -28.90
N PHE A 971 -8.67 -7.20 -27.87
CA PHE A 971 -7.50 -7.28 -26.98
C PHE A 971 -7.92 -7.24 -25.51
N PRO A 972 -8.70 -8.23 -25.02
CA PRO A 972 -9.06 -8.34 -23.61
C PRO A 972 -7.84 -8.78 -22.78
N PRO A 973 -7.85 -8.63 -21.44
CA PRO A 973 -6.88 -9.32 -20.60
C PRO A 973 -7.11 -10.84 -20.67
N VAL A 974 -6.03 -11.62 -20.82
CA VAL A 974 -6.10 -13.08 -20.95
C VAL A 974 -5.20 -13.80 -19.95
N LEU A 975 -5.64 -14.94 -19.46
CA LEU A 975 -4.88 -15.85 -18.60
C LEU A 975 -4.39 -17.04 -19.41
N LEU A 976 -3.10 -17.32 -19.30
CA LEU A 976 -2.48 -18.55 -19.81
C LEU A 976 -2.42 -19.57 -18.69
N HIS A 977 -3.23 -20.63 -18.78
CA HIS A 977 -3.27 -21.74 -17.83
C HIS A 977 -2.41 -22.89 -18.34
N PHE A 978 -1.38 -23.29 -17.60
CA PHE A 978 -0.46 -24.34 -18.02
C PHE A 978 -0.87 -25.70 -17.41
N ALA A 979 -0.51 -26.80 -18.08
CA ALA A 979 -0.67 -28.12 -17.48
C ALA A 979 0.28 -28.27 -16.26
N GLY A 980 -0.20 -28.92 -15.19
CA GLY A 980 0.54 -29.09 -13.93
C GLY A 980 0.25 -28.00 -12.89
N ALA A 981 1.11 -27.88 -11.88
CA ALA A 981 0.92 -26.98 -10.72
C ALA A 981 1.44 -25.54 -10.92
N ARG A 982 1.62 -25.09 -12.17
CA ARG A 982 2.13 -23.74 -12.46
C ARG A 982 1.00 -22.69 -12.33
N PRO A 983 1.25 -21.55 -11.67
CA PRO A 983 0.28 -20.45 -11.62
C PRO A 983 -0.03 -19.90 -13.03
N PRO A 984 -1.29 -19.49 -13.30
CA PRO A 984 -1.63 -18.83 -14.55
C PRO A 984 -0.83 -17.53 -14.76
N ILE A 985 -0.51 -17.22 -16.02
CA ILE A 985 0.14 -15.95 -16.39
C ILE A 985 -0.88 -15.02 -17.02
N LEU A 986 -1.07 -13.85 -16.42
CA LEU A 986 -1.87 -12.77 -16.98
C LEU A 986 -1.10 -12.05 -18.09
N ILE A 987 -1.69 -11.97 -19.28
CA ILE A 987 -1.17 -11.20 -20.42
C ILE A 987 -2.06 -9.99 -20.65
N ASN A 988 -1.49 -8.81 -20.44
CA ASN A 988 -2.24 -7.54 -20.49
C ASN A 988 -1.43 -6.36 -21.04
N ASN A 989 -0.30 -6.62 -21.70
CA ASN A 989 0.62 -5.56 -22.17
C ASN A 989 0.01 -4.56 -23.16
N TRP A 990 -1.07 -4.93 -23.85
CA TRP A 990 -1.82 -4.05 -24.75
C TRP A 990 -2.81 -3.13 -24.03
N LEU A 991 -2.95 -3.25 -22.70
CA LEU A 991 -3.80 -2.41 -21.86
C LEU A 991 -2.97 -1.55 -20.92
N ARG A 992 -3.51 -0.40 -20.53
CA ARG A 992 -2.99 0.38 -19.39
C ARG A 992 -3.24 -0.36 -18.08
N PRO A 993 -2.60 0.05 -16.95
CA PRO A 993 -2.80 -0.62 -15.66
C PRO A 993 -4.27 -0.73 -15.21
N ASP A 994 -5.09 0.23 -15.64
CA ASP A 994 -6.53 0.35 -15.37
C ASP A 994 -7.44 -0.57 -16.22
N PHE A 995 -6.90 -1.21 -17.26
CA PHE A 995 -7.63 -1.97 -18.28
C PHE A 995 -8.72 -1.19 -19.03
N GLU A 996 -8.77 0.15 -18.95
CA GLU A 996 -9.78 0.96 -19.65
C GLU A 996 -9.39 1.31 -21.07
N LYS A 997 -8.09 1.51 -21.30
CA LYS A 997 -7.58 1.97 -22.59
C LYS A 997 -6.41 1.10 -23.03
N GLY A 998 -6.23 1.07 -24.34
CA GLY A 998 -5.01 0.54 -24.92
C GLY A 998 -3.78 1.24 -24.36
N SER A 999 -2.73 0.46 -24.11
CA SER A 999 -1.40 1.00 -23.86
C SER A 999 -0.83 1.65 -25.13
N ASN A 1000 0.33 2.30 -25.02
CA ASN A 1000 1.03 2.81 -26.20
C ASN A 1000 1.65 1.68 -27.06
N TRP A 1001 1.67 0.44 -26.54
CA TRP A 1001 2.18 -0.73 -27.24
C TRP A 1001 1.14 -1.25 -28.25
N LYS A 1002 1.39 -1.02 -29.54
CA LYS A 1002 0.56 -1.55 -30.64
C LYS A 1002 0.95 -3.00 -30.95
N LEU A 1003 0.38 -3.95 -30.21
CA LEU A 1003 0.70 -5.38 -30.35
C LEU A 1003 -0.12 -6.11 -31.44
N SER A 1004 -0.90 -5.37 -32.25
CA SER A 1004 -1.87 -5.95 -33.18
C SER A 1004 -1.98 -5.30 -34.57
N ALA A 1005 -2.34 -6.13 -35.57
CA ALA A 1005 -2.63 -5.76 -36.96
C ALA A 1005 -4.03 -6.22 -37.39
N GLY A 1006 -4.78 -5.37 -38.11
CA GLY A 1006 -6.01 -5.79 -38.80
C GLY A 1006 -7.20 -6.08 -37.89
N GLN A 1007 -7.95 -7.14 -38.22
CA GLN A 1007 -9.19 -7.53 -37.54
C GLN A 1007 -9.04 -8.73 -36.59
N THR A 1008 -7.84 -9.28 -36.42
CA THR A 1008 -7.58 -10.51 -35.64
C THR A 1008 -7.57 -10.26 -34.13
N GLU A 1009 -8.19 -11.17 -33.37
CA GLU A 1009 -8.30 -11.12 -31.90
C GLU A 1009 -7.07 -11.74 -31.20
N ALA A 1010 -6.75 -11.27 -30.00
CA ALA A 1010 -5.60 -11.72 -29.20
C ALA A 1010 -5.61 -13.23 -28.92
N VAL A 1011 -6.79 -13.79 -28.61
CA VAL A 1011 -6.96 -15.23 -28.35
C VAL A 1011 -6.60 -16.06 -29.58
N ASN A 1012 -7.01 -15.61 -30.77
CA ASN A 1012 -6.72 -16.31 -32.03
C ASN A 1012 -5.24 -16.23 -32.36
N ILE A 1013 -4.58 -15.09 -32.12
CA ILE A 1013 -3.13 -14.95 -32.30
C ILE A 1013 -2.38 -15.95 -31.40
N LEU A 1014 -2.71 -16.01 -30.10
CA LEU A 1014 -2.05 -16.91 -29.15
C LEU A 1014 -2.25 -18.39 -29.51
N ARG A 1015 -3.47 -18.79 -29.91
CA ARG A 1015 -3.77 -20.16 -30.35
C ARG A 1015 -3.04 -20.52 -31.63
N GLY A 1016 -3.04 -19.63 -32.63
CA GLY A 1016 -2.33 -19.83 -33.90
C GLY A 1016 -0.82 -19.99 -33.70
N LEU A 1017 -0.21 -19.12 -32.87
CA LEU A 1017 1.21 -19.22 -32.52
C LEU A 1017 1.51 -20.52 -31.77
N GLN A 1018 0.67 -20.94 -30.83
CA GLN A 1018 0.85 -22.20 -30.11
C GLN A 1018 0.77 -23.41 -31.05
N GLU A 1019 -0.21 -23.45 -31.95
CA GLU A 1019 -0.35 -24.56 -32.90
C GLU A 1019 0.85 -24.65 -33.84
N ALA A 1020 1.31 -23.51 -34.37
CA ALA A 1020 2.51 -23.44 -35.19
C ALA A 1020 3.75 -23.89 -34.40
N ALA A 1021 3.89 -23.47 -33.13
CA ALA A 1021 5.01 -23.86 -32.29
C ALA A 1021 4.99 -25.35 -31.95
N ARG A 1022 3.82 -25.97 -31.72
CA ARG A 1022 3.69 -27.43 -31.55
C ARG A 1022 4.16 -28.21 -32.78
N LYS A 1023 3.90 -27.70 -33.99
CA LYS A 1023 4.37 -28.31 -35.25
C LYS A 1023 5.88 -28.19 -35.44
N LEU A 1024 6.47 -27.07 -35.00
CA LEU A 1024 7.89 -26.77 -35.14
C LEU A 1024 8.76 -27.32 -34.00
N ARG A 1025 8.17 -27.58 -32.82
CA ARG A 1025 8.86 -28.07 -31.62
C ARG A 1025 9.73 -29.32 -31.87
N PRO A 1026 9.32 -30.33 -32.66
CA PRO A 1026 10.16 -31.49 -32.98
C PRO A 1026 11.42 -31.17 -33.80
N SER A 1027 11.47 -30.01 -34.46
CA SER A 1027 12.65 -29.55 -35.21
C SER A 1027 13.73 -28.92 -34.32
N LEU A 1028 13.42 -28.64 -33.05
CA LEU A 1028 14.39 -28.14 -32.07
C LEU A 1028 15.03 -29.31 -31.32
N THR A 1029 16.33 -29.52 -31.55
CA THR A 1029 17.16 -30.47 -30.79
C THR A 1029 17.96 -29.79 -29.67
N GLY A 1030 17.94 -28.45 -29.61
CA GLY A 1030 18.60 -27.62 -28.61
C GLY A 1030 18.21 -26.14 -28.76
N ALA A 1031 18.80 -25.26 -27.95
CA ALA A 1031 18.42 -23.86 -27.87
C ALA A 1031 19.00 -22.96 -28.98
N THR A 1032 19.97 -23.45 -29.77
CA THR A 1032 20.70 -22.64 -30.77
C THR A 1032 19.78 -22.03 -31.83
N ASP A 1033 18.83 -22.80 -32.36
CA ASP A 1033 17.92 -22.35 -33.41
C ASP A 1033 16.60 -21.76 -32.87
N LEU A 1034 16.47 -21.66 -31.55
CA LEU A 1034 15.22 -21.31 -30.85
C LEU A 1034 14.59 -20.01 -31.37
N LEU A 1035 15.40 -18.96 -31.54
CA LEU A 1035 14.92 -17.65 -31.98
C LEU A 1035 14.87 -17.49 -33.50
N GLN A 1036 15.26 -18.52 -34.28
CA GLN A 1036 15.39 -18.45 -35.74
C GLN A 1036 14.32 -19.29 -36.47
N ILE A 1037 13.80 -20.34 -35.84
CA ILE A 1037 12.79 -21.21 -36.46
C ILE A 1037 11.47 -20.47 -36.68
N GLY A 1038 10.94 -20.59 -37.89
CA GLY A 1038 9.69 -19.96 -38.26
C GLY A 1038 8.89 -20.70 -39.33
N THR A 1039 7.65 -20.26 -39.53
CA THR A 1039 6.74 -20.80 -40.56
C THR A 1039 5.82 -19.71 -41.10
N THR A 1040 5.22 -19.95 -42.26
CA THR A 1040 4.26 -19.02 -42.87
C THR A 1040 2.89 -19.13 -42.20
N MET A 1041 2.36 -18.02 -41.68
CA MET A 1041 1.04 -18.01 -41.04
C MET A 1041 0.34 -16.63 -41.11
N LYS A 1042 -1.00 -16.63 -40.98
CA LYS A 1042 -1.84 -15.43 -41.05
C LYS A 1042 -2.05 -14.73 -39.70
N GLU A 1043 -2.15 -15.50 -38.62
CA GLU A 1043 -2.39 -15.03 -37.26
C GLU A 1043 -1.03 -14.77 -36.58
N ARG A 1044 -0.62 -13.50 -36.45
CA ARG A 1044 0.74 -13.13 -36.03
C ARG A 1044 0.77 -11.95 -35.07
N PHE A 1045 1.80 -11.89 -34.24
CA PHE A 1045 2.03 -10.80 -33.30
C PHE A 1045 2.77 -9.66 -34.00
N ARG A 1046 2.18 -8.45 -34.03
CA ARG A 1046 2.68 -7.35 -34.89
C ARG A 1046 4.02 -6.76 -34.47
N PHE A 1047 4.51 -7.13 -33.30
CA PHE A 1047 5.81 -6.69 -32.80
C PHE A 1047 6.99 -7.11 -33.70
N ASP A 1048 6.78 -8.01 -34.67
CA ASP A 1048 7.73 -8.44 -35.71
C ASP A 1048 9.17 -8.51 -35.19
N ALA A 1049 9.30 -9.31 -34.12
CA ALA A 1049 10.52 -9.44 -33.34
C ALA A 1049 11.71 -9.95 -34.17
N GLY A 1050 11.49 -10.45 -35.39
CA GLY A 1050 12.51 -11.11 -36.21
C GLY A 1050 12.83 -10.43 -37.55
N THR A 1051 11.83 -9.95 -38.32
CA THR A 1051 12.02 -9.68 -39.75
C THR A 1051 12.22 -8.21 -40.16
N SER A 1052 11.87 -7.22 -39.33
CA SER A 1052 11.90 -5.79 -39.72
C SER A 1052 12.95 -4.90 -39.02
N TRP A 1053 13.89 -5.44 -38.23
CA TRP A 1053 14.76 -4.60 -37.38
C TRP A 1053 15.94 -3.92 -38.12
N SER A 1054 16.36 -4.42 -39.29
CA SER A 1054 17.48 -3.88 -40.07
C SER A 1054 17.06 -3.08 -41.32
N ALA A 1055 15.76 -2.91 -41.56
CA ALA A 1055 15.25 -2.25 -42.77
C ALA A 1055 15.16 -0.72 -42.55
N LEU A 1056 15.91 0.04 -43.36
CA LEU A 1056 15.97 1.51 -43.35
C LEU A 1056 14.64 2.21 -43.70
N ASP A 1057 13.66 1.48 -44.25
CA ASP A 1057 12.31 1.96 -44.56
C ASP A 1057 11.27 0.99 -43.97
N ALA A 1058 10.75 1.32 -42.79
CA ALA A 1058 9.78 0.48 -42.09
C ALA A 1058 8.53 1.31 -41.78
N GLY A 1059 7.50 1.17 -42.61
CA GLY A 1059 6.20 1.85 -42.50
C GLY A 1059 4.98 1.02 -42.85
N PHE A 1060 5.21 -0.10 -43.50
CA PHE A 1060 4.27 -1.20 -43.59
C PHE A 1060 4.99 -2.40 -43.00
N THR A 1061 4.28 -3.19 -42.21
CA THR A 1061 4.65 -4.59 -42.01
C THR A 1061 4.85 -5.19 -43.41
N LEU A 1062 6.09 -5.45 -43.85
CA LEU A 1062 6.39 -6.16 -45.12
C LEU A 1062 5.64 -7.50 -45.20
N ASN A 1063 5.35 -8.03 -44.03
CA ASN A 1063 4.35 -8.99 -43.63
C ASN A 1063 2.99 -8.95 -44.40
N GLU A 1064 2.47 -7.82 -44.91
CA GLU A 1064 1.25 -7.80 -45.76
C GLU A 1064 1.49 -8.32 -47.20
N ASP A 1065 2.75 -8.52 -47.58
CA ASP A 1065 3.19 -9.17 -48.81
C ASP A 1065 3.45 -10.67 -48.56
N ASP A 1066 2.87 -11.56 -49.36
CA ASP A 1066 3.00 -13.02 -49.23
C ASP A 1066 4.47 -13.50 -49.19
N ARG A 1067 5.40 -12.70 -49.73
CA ARG A 1067 6.85 -12.97 -49.77
C ARG A 1067 7.57 -12.84 -48.40
N PHE A 1068 6.96 -12.17 -47.43
CA PHE A 1068 7.52 -11.95 -46.07
C PHE A 1068 6.58 -12.51 -44.99
N SER A 1069 5.90 -13.62 -45.29
CA SER A 1069 4.87 -14.24 -44.45
C SER A 1069 5.42 -15.15 -43.33
N THR A 1070 6.74 -15.29 -43.23
CA THR A 1070 7.42 -16.18 -42.28
C THR A 1070 7.52 -15.55 -40.89
N VAL A 1071 6.88 -16.18 -39.92
CA VAL A 1071 6.87 -15.79 -38.50
C VAL A 1071 7.86 -16.65 -37.72
N ARG A 1072 8.77 -16.03 -36.96
CA ARG A 1072 9.65 -16.74 -36.01
C ARG A 1072 8.87 -17.06 -34.74
N VAL A 1073 8.24 -18.23 -34.69
CA VAL A 1073 7.12 -18.51 -33.77
C VAL A 1073 7.53 -18.48 -32.30
N PHE A 1074 8.63 -19.12 -31.93
CA PHE A 1074 9.12 -19.13 -30.55
C PHE A 1074 9.61 -17.76 -30.10
N LEU A 1075 10.24 -16.99 -31.00
CA LEU A 1075 10.63 -15.61 -30.75
C LEU A 1075 9.41 -14.74 -30.40
N GLU A 1076 8.31 -14.84 -31.14
CA GLU A 1076 7.08 -14.08 -30.84
C GLU A 1076 6.43 -14.49 -29.50
N LEU A 1077 6.26 -15.80 -29.25
CA LEU A 1077 5.68 -16.30 -28.00
C LEU A 1077 6.50 -15.88 -26.78
N LEU A 1078 7.82 -16.04 -26.84
CA LEU A 1078 8.71 -15.65 -25.76
C LEU A 1078 8.75 -14.12 -25.59
N SER A 1079 8.68 -13.35 -26.68
CA SER A 1079 8.62 -11.88 -26.60
C SER A 1079 7.38 -11.40 -25.84
N ILE A 1080 6.22 -12.03 -26.05
CA ILE A 1080 4.97 -11.71 -25.33
C ILE A 1080 5.15 -11.91 -23.82
N LEU A 1081 5.72 -13.04 -23.42
CA LEU A 1081 6.00 -13.34 -22.02
C LEU A 1081 7.05 -12.41 -21.42
N GLY A 1082 8.12 -12.14 -22.16
CA GLY A 1082 9.18 -11.23 -21.73
C GLY A 1082 8.69 -9.81 -21.53
N LEU A 1083 7.80 -9.32 -22.40
CA LEU A 1083 7.16 -8.02 -22.24
C LEU A 1083 6.35 -7.97 -20.93
N GLN A 1084 5.53 -8.99 -20.68
CA GLN A 1084 4.72 -9.09 -19.46
C GLN A 1084 5.59 -9.13 -18.20
N PHE A 1085 6.67 -9.89 -18.26
CA PHE A 1085 7.55 -10.11 -17.12
C PHE A 1085 8.43 -8.88 -16.81
N ALA A 1086 9.07 -8.30 -17.82
CA ALA A 1086 10.07 -7.25 -17.64
C ALA A 1086 9.51 -5.82 -17.68
N PHE A 1087 8.43 -5.60 -18.45
CA PHE A 1087 7.95 -4.26 -18.78
C PHE A 1087 6.42 -4.17 -18.78
N ALA A 1088 5.78 -4.75 -17.76
CA ALA A 1088 4.36 -4.59 -17.52
C ALA A 1088 3.94 -3.09 -17.55
N PRO A 1089 2.73 -2.76 -18.02
CA PRO A 1089 2.16 -1.41 -17.94
C PRO A 1089 2.31 -0.82 -16.52
N PRO A 1090 2.65 0.46 -16.30
CA PRO A 1090 2.70 1.58 -17.24
C PRO A 1090 4.11 1.81 -17.82
N ALA A 1091 4.56 0.92 -18.73
CA ALA A 1091 5.80 1.12 -19.49
C ALA A 1091 5.70 2.24 -20.58
N ASP A 1092 4.57 2.93 -20.67
CA ASP A 1092 4.20 3.90 -21.72
C ASP A 1092 4.97 5.24 -21.70
N GLN A 1093 5.97 5.42 -20.82
CA GLN A 1093 6.78 6.64 -20.75
C GLN A 1093 7.98 6.57 -21.71
N GLU A 1094 7.77 7.08 -22.92
CA GLU A 1094 8.85 7.32 -23.89
C GLU A 1094 9.70 8.57 -23.53
N PRO A 1095 11.02 8.58 -23.80
CA PRO A 1095 11.79 7.46 -24.38
C PRO A 1095 12.00 6.34 -23.36
N PHE A 1096 11.65 5.12 -23.77
CA PHE A 1096 11.86 3.91 -23.00
C PHE A 1096 13.35 3.53 -23.08
N ARG A 1097 13.98 3.11 -21.99
CA ARG A 1097 15.41 2.73 -21.98
C ARG A 1097 15.53 1.32 -21.44
N TYR A 1098 16.36 0.51 -22.09
CA TYR A 1098 16.74 -0.81 -21.59
C TYR A 1098 18.26 -1.00 -21.67
N SER A 1099 18.82 -1.92 -20.88
CA SER A 1099 20.28 -2.08 -20.78
C SER A 1099 20.75 -3.51 -20.97
N THR A 1100 22.00 -3.67 -21.39
CA THR A 1100 22.71 -4.96 -21.43
C THR A 1100 23.75 -5.03 -20.31
N TRP A 1101 24.18 -6.24 -19.99
CA TRP A 1101 25.16 -6.52 -18.95
C TRP A 1101 25.94 -7.79 -19.32
N THR A 1102 27.24 -7.80 -19.03
CA THR A 1102 28.16 -8.88 -19.40
C THR A 1102 28.47 -9.82 -18.24
N ALA A 1103 28.25 -9.40 -16.99
CA ALA A 1103 28.46 -10.23 -15.82
C ALA A 1103 27.25 -11.13 -15.54
N PRO A 1104 27.41 -12.44 -15.24
CA PRO A 1104 26.27 -13.31 -14.90
C PRO A 1104 25.45 -12.78 -13.72
N LEU A 1105 24.15 -12.55 -13.94
CA LEU A 1105 23.20 -12.09 -12.93
C LEU A 1105 22.10 -13.14 -12.70
N PRO A 1106 21.64 -13.34 -11.45
CA PRO A 1106 20.41 -14.08 -11.21
C PRO A 1106 19.20 -13.35 -11.80
N ILE A 1107 18.18 -14.09 -12.20
CA ILE A 1107 17.01 -13.55 -12.93
C ILE A 1107 16.35 -12.31 -12.29
N GLY A 1108 16.18 -12.30 -10.97
CA GLY A 1108 15.59 -11.15 -10.27
C GLY A 1108 16.40 -9.85 -10.45
N LEU A 1109 17.71 -9.96 -10.65
CA LEU A 1109 18.57 -8.82 -10.97
C LEU A 1109 18.63 -8.51 -12.47
N CYS A 1110 18.42 -9.49 -13.35
CA CYS A 1110 18.31 -9.24 -14.80
C CYS A 1110 17.21 -8.21 -15.09
N LEU A 1111 16.08 -8.26 -14.38
CA LEU A 1111 15.00 -7.28 -14.48
C LEU A 1111 15.45 -5.84 -14.17
N LEU A 1112 16.26 -5.67 -13.13
CA LEU A 1112 16.78 -4.37 -12.73
C LEU A 1112 17.89 -3.89 -13.66
N ALA A 1113 18.77 -4.78 -14.09
CA ALA A 1113 19.79 -4.48 -15.09
C ALA A 1113 19.13 -4.02 -16.40
N ALA A 1114 18.08 -4.71 -16.84
CA ALA A 1114 17.29 -4.28 -17.99
C ALA A 1114 16.75 -2.88 -17.84
N LYS A 1115 16.23 -2.50 -16.67
CA LYS A 1115 15.72 -1.16 -16.39
C LYS A 1115 16.82 -0.11 -16.12
N GLY A 1116 18.10 -0.49 -16.14
CA GLY A 1116 19.22 0.40 -15.83
C GLY A 1116 19.30 0.80 -14.35
N LEU A 1117 18.69 0.00 -13.46
CA LEU A 1117 18.64 0.24 -12.01
C LEU A 1117 19.77 -0.45 -11.25
N LEU A 1118 20.69 -1.11 -11.95
CA LEU A 1118 21.92 -1.67 -11.40
C LEU A 1118 23.14 -1.04 -12.11
N PRO A 1119 24.25 -0.82 -11.37
CA PRO A 1119 25.47 -0.25 -11.92
C PRO A 1119 26.29 -1.23 -12.79
N VAL A 1120 25.78 -2.45 -12.98
CA VAL A 1120 26.34 -3.48 -13.87
C VAL A 1120 25.87 -3.34 -15.32
N ALA A 1121 25.10 -2.28 -15.63
CA ALA A 1121 24.66 -1.99 -16.98
C ALA A 1121 25.82 -1.45 -17.82
N ASP A 1122 26.20 -2.18 -18.87
CA ASP A 1122 27.35 -1.85 -19.73
C ASP A 1122 26.96 -0.88 -20.86
N GLN A 1123 25.74 -1.05 -21.40
CA GLN A 1123 25.22 -0.26 -22.51
C GLN A 1123 23.75 0.06 -22.27
N HIS A 1124 23.34 1.28 -22.62
CA HIS A 1124 21.94 1.69 -22.63
C HIS A 1124 21.44 1.78 -24.08
N LEU A 1125 20.26 1.20 -24.31
CA LEU A 1125 19.59 1.13 -25.59
C LEU A 1125 18.24 1.84 -25.48
N ILE A 1126 17.90 2.61 -26.51
CA ILE A 1126 16.62 3.33 -26.59
C ILE A 1126 15.88 2.83 -27.82
N PRO A 1127 14.70 2.20 -27.71
CA PRO A 1127 13.82 2.02 -28.85
C PRO A 1127 13.23 3.37 -29.22
N ARG A 1128 13.61 3.89 -30.39
CA ARG A 1128 12.99 5.05 -31.04
C ARG A 1128 11.85 4.60 -31.93
N ARG A 1129 10.71 5.27 -31.80
CA ARG A 1129 9.63 5.15 -32.77
C ARG A 1129 9.97 5.97 -34.00
N VAL A 1130 10.14 5.34 -35.17
CA VAL A 1130 10.40 6.04 -36.43
C VAL A 1130 9.07 6.21 -37.17
N PRO A 1131 8.59 7.46 -37.39
CA PRO A 1131 7.40 7.71 -38.19
C PRO A 1131 7.72 7.49 -39.66
N SER A 1132 6.97 6.63 -40.34
CA SER A 1132 7.23 6.21 -41.71
C SER A 1132 6.60 7.10 -42.80
N GLY A 1133 6.01 8.23 -42.43
CA GLY A 1133 5.39 9.16 -43.37
C GLY A 1133 4.01 8.74 -43.94
N GLN A 1134 3.54 7.50 -43.72
CA GLN A 1134 2.12 7.12 -43.88
C GLN A 1134 1.66 6.21 -42.73
N MET A 1135 0.34 6.14 -42.49
CA MET A 1135 -0.32 5.58 -41.30
C MET A 1135 0.24 4.24 -40.82
N LYS A 1136 1.27 4.24 -39.95
CA LYS A 1136 1.55 3.33 -38.81
C LYS A 1136 3.04 3.42 -38.42
N ASP A 1137 3.30 3.42 -37.11
CA ASP A 1137 4.61 3.63 -36.49
C ASP A 1137 5.31 2.33 -36.07
N ILE A 1138 6.66 2.33 -36.06
CA ILE A 1138 7.53 1.18 -35.78
C ILE A 1138 8.64 1.57 -34.80
N PHE A 1139 9.10 0.63 -33.95
CA PHE A 1139 10.23 0.82 -33.01
C PHE A 1139 11.55 0.33 -33.63
N THR A 1140 12.55 1.20 -33.77
CA THR A 1140 13.96 0.84 -34.06
C THR A 1140 14.82 1.28 -32.87
N SER A 1141 15.79 0.49 -32.40
CA SER A 1141 16.65 0.95 -31.31
C SER A 1141 17.90 1.66 -31.82
N GLU A 1142 18.20 2.84 -31.26
CA GLU A 1142 19.47 3.51 -31.47
C GLU A 1142 20.42 3.20 -30.31
N ILE A 1143 21.69 2.95 -30.64
CA ILE A 1143 22.76 2.76 -29.64
C ILE A 1143 23.19 4.15 -29.20
N THR A 1144 23.14 4.44 -27.90
CA THR A 1144 23.79 5.63 -27.35
C THR A 1144 24.81 5.18 -26.32
N LEU A 1145 26.06 5.62 -26.45
CA LEU A 1145 27.13 5.20 -25.55
C LEU A 1145 26.95 5.83 -24.16
N ALA A 1146 27.31 5.10 -23.11
CA ALA A 1146 27.08 5.46 -21.70
C ALA A 1146 27.63 6.84 -21.28
N HIS A 1147 28.52 7.46 -22.06
CA HIS A 1147 29.08 8.79 -21.81
C HIS A 1147 28.35 9.93 -22.54
N GLU A 1148 27.49 9.64 -23.52
CA GLU A 1148 26.74 10.62 -24.31
C GLU A 1148 25.35 10.92 -23.73
N VAL A 1149 24.86 10.06 -22.83
CA VAL A 1149 23.61 10.26 -22.10
C VAL A 1149 23.95 10.61 -20.65
N ARG A 1150 23.81 11.88 -20.28
CA ARG A 1150 23.94 12.29 -18.88
C ARG A 1150 23.01 11.44 -17.99
N PRO A 1151 23.48 10.94 -16.83
CA PRO A 1151 22.57 10.57 -15.75
C PRO A 1151 21.78 11.84 -15.41
N CYS A 1152 20.48 11.72 -15.22
CA CYS A 1152 19.56 12.85 -15.11
C CYS A 1152 20.11 13.98 -14.20
N LEU A 1153 20.49 15.09 -14.83
CA LEU A 1153 20.68 16.42 -14.24
C LEU A 1153 19.79 17.39 -15.06
N PRO A 1154 19.25 18.45 -14.44
CA PRO A 1154 18.02 19.12 -14.86
C PRO A 1154 18.11 19.72 -16.26
N LYS A 1155 17.00 19.66 -16.99
CA LYS A 1155 16.80 20.13 -18.37
C LYS A 1155 16.94 21.65 -18.58
N TYR A 1156 17.67 22.37 -17.74
CA TYR A 1156 18.09 23.73 -18.06
C TYR A 1156 19.37 23.67 -18.87
N LEU A 1157 19.26 23.30 -20.14
CA LEU A 1157 20.19 23.54 -21.25
C LEU A 1157 19.86 22.52 -22.35
N ILE A 1158 18.95 22.88 -23.26
CA ILE A 1158 18.98 22.64 -24.72
C ILE A 1158 17.76 23.41 -25.27
N VAL A 1159 18.05 24.48 -26.01
CA VAL A 1159 17.14 25.26 -26.87
C VAL A 1159 16.90 24.49 -28.16
#